data_AF-A0A835GSD2-F1
#
_entry.id   AF-A0A835GSD2-F1
#
_cell.length_a   1.000
_cell.length_b   1.000
_cell.length_c   1.000
_cell.angle_alpha   90.00
_cell.angle_beta   90.00
_cell.angle_gamma   90.00
#
_symmetry.space_group_name_H-M   'P 1'
#
loop_
_entity.id
_entity.type
_entity.pdbx_description
1 polymer ?
#
loop_
_entity_poly.entity_id
_entity_poly.type
_entity_poly.pdbx_seq_one_letter_code
_entity_poly.pdbx_strand_id
1 'polypeptide(L)'
;MFKLLNQYYTVSIFKMKKSILCLLFVAVCAASAIPTGSLYSEDRSYSRYIEFPDGEGKMHEVDLEAEPNMELLADIARNPANNQYLLYTRRNPSNPQSLVMYDAASIAYSNFNPNAPTVVIVHGWLSNQNTNINPTIRDVYLKKLETNVIVMDWRRLALADYVTAVRGVPAVGRGLGQFLGFLSQVTAQPLSQMHLVGFSLGAHVVGNAGRELGGRVARVTALDPAGPLWDFNRNRVNPNDGIYVEAIHTDGGYTIGGLGIGTNVADADFYPNGGISQPGCLTNFCNHNRAWEFFAATVTYNHLVGKLCSNQIQLSLNTCRGAELHMGNDILTKSGSGMYRVNTSRPLVLPKLHCLLPIVTMRKSLLCLLIAAVYTASAVPAPELPELVNSEERTYPRYIEFPDGEGNMHTVDLEAEPDMELLADIERNPDNNQYLLYTRRNRIISQSLVINNANSITRSNFNANNPTVVVVHGWLSNQYTNINPTIRDAYLGKSDTNVIVMDWRRLALADYATAVRGVPAVGRGLGQFLIFLNQVTGQPFSQMHLVGFSLGAHVVGNAGRELGGRAARVTALDPAGPLWNYNSNRVNPNDGVYVEAIHTDGGSVGGLGIGSNVANADFYPNGGNSQPGCYTNLCNHNRAWELFAATVTYNHLVGRLCTTQSQLTWNTCRDPECTAWTPLGVYAATAVPVNSDYSEAREYPRYIEFPDGEGVMHTVDLEAEPDMELLEEIARNPANNQYFLFTRRNPSNSQTLVINNANSITNSNFNANHPTVVIAHGWLSNQNTDINPTIRDGLDPAGPLWNYNSNRLNGNDGIYVEAIHTDGGYTVGGLGIGSNVANADFYPNGGISQPGCLTNICNHNRAWELFAATVSYNHLVGRLCTSSAQITLNTCRGAELRMGNDILTKSGSGMYRLDTARRYPF
;
A
#
# COMPACT_ATOMS: atom_id res chain seq x y z
N MET A 1 21.07 48.19 -60.36
CA MET A 1 19.97 48.87 -61.07
C MET A 1 18.71 48.05 -60.90
N PHE A 2 17.58 48.71 -60.71
CA PHE A 2 16.19 48.25 -60.85
C PHE A 2 15.87 46.94 -61.63
N LYS A 3 14.83 46.25 -61.11
CA LYS A 3 13.80 45.40 -61.78
C LYS A 3 14.14 43.91 -61.95
N LEU A 4 13.20 42.96 -61.86
CA LEU A 4 11.75 42.98 -61.56
C LEU A 4 11.33 41.64 -60.92
N LEU A 5 10.11 41.56 -60.36
CA LEU A 5 9.54 40.33 -59.79
C LEU A 5 9.45 39.17 -60.82
N ASN A 6 9.80 37.95 -60.41
CA ASN A 6 8.89 36.79 -60.47
C ASN A 6 9.45 35.58 -59.71
N GLN A 7 8.52 34.81 -59.10
CA GLN A 7 8.60 33.46 -58.49
C GLN A 7 9.99 32.79 -58.24
N TYR A 8 10.18 32.21 -57.04
CA TYR A 8 10.62 30.81 -56.77
C TYR A 8 11.36 30.60 -55.41
N TYR A 9 11.25 29.36 -54.91
CA TYR A 9 12.15 28.59 -54.00
C TYR A 9 12.52 29.04 -52.56
N THR A 10 11.97 28.27 -51.61
CA THR A 10 12.60 27.57 -50.46
C THR A 10 13.79 28.13 -49.66
N VAL A 11 13.51 28.43 -48.38
CA VAL A 11 14.05 27.78 -47.15
C VAL A 11 15.55 27.93 -46.77
N SER A 12 15.73 28.50 -45.56
CA SER A 12 16.65 28.11 -44.45
C SER A 12 17.84 29.00 -44.00
N ILE A 13 17.82 29.25 -42.67
CA ILE A 13 18.93 29.16 -41.70
C ILE A 13 19.78 30.42 -41.33
N PHE A 14 19.45 30.91 -40.12
CA PHE A 14 20.33 31.35 -39.01
C PHE A 14 20.93 32.77 -38.87
N LYS A 15 20.62 33.29 -37.66
CA LYS A 15 21.33 34.22 -36.76
C LYS A 15 20.91 35.70 -36.76
N MET A 16 20.87 36.42 -35.63
CA MET A 16 20.81 36.13 -34.18
C MET A 16 21.10 37.47 -33.47
N LYS A 17 20.17 37.91 -32.61
CA LYS A 17 20.38 38.82 -31.45
C LYS A 17 20.83 40.28 -31.66
N LYS A 18 20.06 41.13 -30.97
CA LYS A 18 20.47 42.30 -30.16
C LYS A 18 20.93 43.55 -30.94
N SER A 19 20.65 44.78 -30.48
CA SER A 19 19.78 45.33 -29.41
C SER A 19 19.90 46.86 -29.51
N ILE A 20 19.36 47.61 -28.52
CA ILE A 20 19.86 48.94 -28.09
C ILE A 20 19.51 50.08 -29.07
N LEU A 21 19.07 51.27 -28.65
CA LEU A 21 18.68 51.84 -27.33
C LEU A 21 18.05 53.22 -27.60
N CYS A 22 17.83 54.03 -26.56
CA CYS A 22 17.65 55.48 -26.63
C CYS A 22 16.27 55.99 -27.05
N LEU A 23 15.27 55.66 -26.23
CA LEU A 23 14.88 56.66 -25.23
C LEU A 23 15.15 56.11 -23.82
N LEU A 24 16.37 56.38 -23.36
CA LEU A 24 16.88 56.17 -22.00
C LEU A 24 17.73 57.43 -21.72
N PHE A 25 17.66 57.97 -20.50
CA PHE A 25 18.21 59.28 -20.07
C PHE A 25 17.45 60.49 -20.65
N VAL A 26 17.20 61.57 -19.90
CA VAL A 26 17.72 62.06 -18.60
C VAL A 26 16.50 62.47 -17.73
N ALA A 27 16.40 62.31 -16.41
CA ALA A 27 17.37 62.03 -15.32
C ALA A 27 16.73 61.06 -14.28
N VAL A 28 17.38 60.42 -13.30
CA VAL A 28 18.75 60.46 -12.72
C VAL A 28 19.06 61.64 -11.77
N CYS A 29 19.46 61.32 -10.53
CA CYS A 29 19.68 62.22 -9.39
C CYS A 29 18.38 62.86 -8.83
N ALA A 30 18.06 62.76 -7.54
CA ALA A 30 18.90 62.39 -6.40
C ALA A 30 18.84 60.90 -6.00
N ALA A 31 19.97 60.39 -5.51
CA ALA A 31 20.08 59.11 -4.82
C ALA A 31 20.60 59.34 -3.40
N SER A 32 19.93 58.78 -2.40
CA SER A 32 20.55 58.37 -1.13
C SER A 32 19.61 57.43 -0.34
N ALA A 33 20.22 56.43 0.30
CA ALA A 33 19.66 55.50 1.29
C ALA A 33 18.62 54.43 0.85
N ILE A 34 19.17 53.27 0.48
CA ILE A 34 18.67 51.92 0.82
C ILE A 34 18.31 51.86 2.33
N PRO A 35 17.17 51.26 2.73
CA PRO A 35 17.23 49.89 3.28
C PRO A 35 16.49 48.83 2.44
N THR A 36 17.18 47.71 2.22
CA THR A 36 16.64 46.46 1.71
C THR A 36 15.74 45.80 2.75
N GLY A 37 14.54 45.35 2.35
CA GLY A 37 13.69 44.47 3.13
C GLY A 37 12.95 43.50 2.21
N SER A 38 13.42 42.25 2.14
CA SER A 38 12.70 41.20 1.41
C SER A 38 11.40 40.85 2.14
N LEU A 39 10.31 40.77 1.39
CA LEU A 39 9.16 39.93 1.72
C LEU A 39 8.75 39.09 0.50
N TYR A 40 9.75 38.46 -0.14
CA TYR A 40 9.52 37.09 -0.61
C TYR A 40 9.55 36.21 0.64
N SER A 41 8.38 35.76 1.12
CA SER A 41 8.34 34.55 1.94
C SER A 41 8.58 33.38 0.99
N GLU A 42 9.78 32.81 1.04
CA GLU A 42 10.10 31.57 0.32
C GLU A 42 9.11 30.48 0.77
N ASP A 43 8.34 29.90 -0.15
CA ASP A 43 7.53 28.71 0.11
C ASP A 43 8.47 27.58 0.56
N ARG A 44 8.39 27.22 1.83
CA ARG A 44 9.31 26.26 2.43
C ARG A 44 8.88 24.84 2.10
N SER A 45 9.70 24.13 1.33
CA SER A 45 9.59 22.68 1.08
C SER A 45 9.65 21.87 2.39
N TYR A 46 10.25 22.42 3.44
CA TYR A 46 10.46 21.75 4.74
C TYR A 46 10.15 22.67 5.94
N SER A 47 9.61 22.09 7.00
CA SER A 47 9.54 22.71 8.33
C SER A 47 10.93 23.10 8.83
N ARG A 48 11.03 24.11 9.71
CA ARG A 48 12.32 24.52 10.32
C ARG A 48 13.01 23.36 11.02
N TYR A 49 12.26 22.59 11.79
CA TYR A 49 12.73 21.37 12.45
C TYR A 49 12.28 20.16 11.63
N ILE A 50 13.21 19.26 11.32
CA ILE A 50 12.95 17.97 10.68
C ILE A 50 13.62 16.84 11.47
N GLU A 51 13.09 15.62 11.39
CA GLU A 51 13.83 14.44 11.83
C GLU A 51 14.66 13.88 10.66
N PHE A 52 15.96 13.70 10.86
CA PHE A 52 16.87 13.16 9.85
C PHE A 52 17.71 12.03 10.46
N PRO A 53 17.77 10.83 9.86
CA PRO A 53 18.49 9.68 10.41
C PRO A 53 20.01 9.74 10.22
N ASP A 54 20.76 9.15 11.14
CA ASP A 54 22.17 8.85 10.94
C ASP A 54 22.44 7.56 10.14
N GLY A 55 23.72 7.31 9.85
CA GLY A 55 24.17 6.10 9.16
C GLY A 55 23.93 4.78 9.91
N GLU A 56 23.44 4.83 11.16
CA GLU A 56 23.03 3.67 11.97
C GLU A 56 21.49 3.56 12.10
N GLY A 57 20.74 4.55 11.64
CA GLY A 57 19.27 4.58 11.63
C GLY A 57 18.61 5.22 12.84
N LYS A 58 19.39 5.91 13.68
CA LYS A 58 18.83 6.73 14.77
C LYS A 58 18.40 8.08 14.21
N MET A 59 17.18 8.50 14.51
CA MET A 59 16.67 9.84 14.15
C MET A 59 17.33 10.92 15.00
N HIS A 60 17.65 12.05 14.39
CA HIS A 60 18.11 13.28 15.04
C HIS A 60 17.20 14.43 14.62
N GLU A 61 16.81 15.28 15.57
CA GLU A 61 16.15 16.55 15.25
C GLU A 61 17.18 17.53 14.64
N VAL A 62 16.81 18.15 13.54
CA VAL A 62 17.65 19.06 12.76
C VAL A 62 16.94 20.39 12.60
N ASP A 63 17.55 21.45 13.14
CA ASP A 63 17.18 22.84 12.84
C ASP A 63 17.81 23.27 11.50
N LEU A 64 17.01 23.40 10.45
CA LEU A 64 17.44 23.87 9.14
C LEU A 64 17.83 25.36 9.11
N GLU A 65 17.55 26.11 10.19
CA GLU A 65 17.99 27.49 10.40
C GLU A 65 19.17 27.60 11.39
N ALA A 66 19.81 26.48 11.78
CA ALA A 66 20.99 26.52 12.64
C ALA A 66 22.12 27.40 12.08
N GLU A 67 22.74 28.19 12.95
CA GLU A 67 23.93 28.98 12.60
C GLU A 67 25.12 28.03 12.33
N PRO A 68 25.72 28.06 11.13
CA PRO A 68 26.75 27.11 10.76
C PRO A 68 28.09 27.43 11.42
N ASN A 69 28.90 26.39 11.64
CA ASN A 69 30.27 26.53 12.11
C ASN A 69 31.18 27.09 11.01
N MET A 70 31.25 28.42 10.94
CA MET A 70 32.06 29.16 9.97
C MET A 70 33.56 28.91 10.10
N GLU A 71 34.07 28.55 11.28
CA GLU A 71 35.48 28.20 11.48
C GLU A 71 35.82 26.86 10.79
N LEU A 72 35.00 25.83 11.03
CA LEU A 72 35.13 24.52 10.39
C LEU A 72 35.00 24.64 8.86
N LEU A 73 34.02 25.40 8.37
CA LEU A 73 33.86 25.69 6.94
C LEU A 73 35.10 26.36 6.34
N ALA A 74 35.66 27.36 7.04
CA ALA A 74 36.85 28.06 6.57
C ALA A 74 38.11 27.20 6.59
N ASP A 75 38.24 26.23 7.50
CA ASP A 75 39.36 25.27 7.49
C ASP A 75 39.21 24.22 6.38
N ILE A 76 38.04 23.60 6.23
CA ILE A 76 37.75 22.65 5.15
C ILE A 76 37.97 23.29 3.78
N ALA A 77 37.57 24.54 3.58
CA ALA A 77 37.79 25.27 2.34
C ALA A 77 39.27 25.63 2.06
N ARG A 78 40.10 25.77 3.10
CA ARG A 78 41.55 26.00 2.97
C ARG A 78 42.34 24.71 2.72
N ASN A 79 41.87 23.59 3.27
CA ASN A 79 42.61 22.33 3.34
C ASN A 79 41.84 21.17 2.65
N PRO A 80 41.69 21.19 1.31
CA PRO A 80 40.94 20.16 0.56
C PRO A 80 41.53 18.73 0.66
N ALA A 81 42.79 18.60 1.08
CA ALA A 81 43.47 17.33 1.30
C ALA A 81 43.06 16.60 2.61
N ASN A 82 42.16 17.17 3.42
CA ASN A 82 41.73 16.60 4.71
C ASN A 82 40.76 15.42 4.61
N ASN A 83 40.26 15.10 3.41
CA ASN A 83 39.46 13.89 3.18
C ASN A 83 40.39 12.66 3.14
N GLN A 84 39.92 11.51 3.62
CA GLN A 84 40.67 10.24 3.48
C GLN A 84 40.20 9.50 2.24
N TYR A 85 41.14 9.04 1.40
CA TYR A 85 40.85 8.28 0.20
C TYR A 85 41.35 6.84 0.37
N LEU A 86 40.44 5.90 0.58
CA LEU A 86 40.74 4.53 1.00
C LEU A 86 40.60 3.57 -0.18
N LEU A 87 41.73 3.12 -0.73
CA LEU A 87 41.78 2.21 -1.87
C LEU A 87 41.60 0.75 -1.46
N TYR A 88 40.61 0.11 -2.07
CA TYR A 88 40.40 -1.32 -2.08
C TYR A 88 40.54 -1.86 -3.50
N THR A 89 41.16 -3.03 -3.62
CA THR A 89 41.23 -3.82 -4.86
C THR A 89 40.99 -5.28 -4.52
N ARG A 90 40.89 -6.17 -5.52
CA ARG A 90 40.85 -7.63 -5.29
C ARG A 90 42.07 -8.17 -4.52
N ARG A 91 43.19 -7.44 -4.49
CA ARG A 91 44.40 -7.79 -3.71
C ARG A 91 44.30 -7.40 -2.24
N ASN A 92 43.40 -6.46 -1.90
CA ASN A 92 43.20 -5.95 -0.55
C ASN A 92 41.70 -5.63 -0.28
N PRO A 93 40.79 -6.60 -0.40
CA PRO A 93 39.34 -6.33 -0.42
C PRO A 93 38.79 -5.86 0.94
N SER A 94 39.42 -6.25 2.05
CA SER A 94 38.97 -5.90 3.40
C SER A 94 39.79 -4.79 4.06
N ASN A 95 41.06 -4.62 3.67
CA ASN A 95 42.01 -3.70 4.31
C ASN A 95 42.44 -2.63 3.30
N PRO A 96 42.05 -1.35 3.48
CA PRO A 96 42.38 -0.32 2.51
C PRO A 96 43.85 0.09 2.56
N GLN A 97 44.33 0.64 1.45
CA GLN A 97 45.55 1.45 1.41
C GLN A 97 45.15 2.93 1.31
N SER A 98 45.74 3.78 2.15
CA SER A 98 45.44 5.21 2.15
C SER A 98 46.15 5.89 0.98
N LEU A 99 45.38 6.48 0.07
CA LEU A 99 45.88 7.37 -0.97
C LEU A 99 45.88 8.80 -0.41
N VAL A 100 47.02 9.48 -0.52
CA VAL A 100 47.24 10.81 0.04
C VAL A 100 47.35 11.82 -1.10
N MET A 101 46.51 12.84 -1.05
CA MET A 101 46.49 13.92 -2.03
C MET A 101 47.84 14.65 -2.05
N TYR A 102 48.38 14.89 -3.25
CA TYR A 102 49.72 15.42 -3.50
C TYR A 102 50.92 14.51 -3.14
N ASP A 103 50.70 13.30 -2.62
CA ASP A 103 51.76 12.29 -2.45
C ASP A 103 51.65 11.19 -3.51
N ALA A 104 52.49 11.28 -4.54
CA ALA A 104 52.52 10.31 -5.63
C ALA A 104 53.04 8.93 -5.18
N ALA A 105 53.83 8.86 -4.09
CA ALA A 105 54.33 7.60 -3.56
C ALA A 105 53.21 6.78 -2.91
N SER A 106 52.25 7.44 -2.21
CA SER A 106 51.07 6.78 -1.65
C SER A 106 50.25 6.02 -2.72
N ILE A 107 50.21 6.53 -3.94
CA ILE A 107 49.53 5.89 -5.08
C ILE A 107 50.44 4.82 -5.70
N ALA A 108 51.70 5.16 -6.01
CA ALA A 108 52.62 4.27 -6.72
C ALA A 108 52.98 2.99 -5.94
N TYR A 109 52.99 3.03 -4.60
CA TYR A 109 53.21 1.86 -3.74
C TYR A 109 51.92 1.18 -3.26
N SER A 110 50.76 1.62 -3.76
CA SER A 110 49.48 0.95 -3.52
C SER A 110 49.20 -0.15 -4.55
N ASN A 111 48.08 -0.88 -4.39
CA ASN A 111 47.57 -1.83 -5.37
C ASN A 111 46.87 -1.17 -6.57
N PHE A 112 46.88 0.17 -6.70
CA PHE A 112 46.17 0.89 -7.74
C PHE A 112 46.60 0.44 -9.15
N ASN A 113 45.64 0.10 -9.99
CA ASN A 113 45.87 -0.33 -11.37
C ASN A 113 45.30 0.72 -12.34
N PRO A 114 46.13 1.55 -13.02
CA PRO A 114 45.64 2.57 -13.95
C PRO A 114 44.89 2.02 -15.17
N ASN A 115 45.02 0.72 -15.45
CA ASN A 115 44.32 0.05 -16.56
C ASN A 115 42.94 -0.52 -16.15
N ALA A 116 42.58 -0.46 -14.87
CA ALA A 116 41.29 -0.93 -14.34
C ALA A 116 40.36 0.25 -14.03
N PRO A 117 39.05 0.18 -14.30
CA PRO A 117 38.13 1.27 -13.98
C PRO A 117 38.19 1.66 -12.50
N THR A 118 38.03 2.94 -12.20
CA THR A 118 38.09 3.47 -10.83
C THR A 118 36.69 3.91 -10.39
N VAL A 119 36.16 3.27 -9.35
CA VAL A 119 34.87 3.58 -8.75
C VAL A 119 35.10 4.30 -7.43
N VAL A 120 34.54 5.49 -7.28
CA VAL A 120 34.63 6.29 -6.05
C VAL A 120 33.29 6.23 -5.33
N ILE A 121 33.28 5.88 -4.03
CA ILE A 121 32.08 5.80 -3.20
C ILE A 121 32.15 6.90 -2.15
N VAL A 122 31.07 7.70 -2.03
CA VAL A 122 30.95 8.79 -1.06
C VAL A 122 29.68 8.64 -0.23
N HIS A 123 29.85 8.51 1.10
CA HIS A 123 28.75 8.36 2.06
C HIS A 123 27.98 9.68 2.32
N GLY A 124 26.83 9.57 2.98
CA GLY A 124 25.96 10.70 3.33
C GLY A 124 26.36 11.46 4.60
N TRP A 125 25.40 12.25 5.11
CA TRP A 125 25.46 12.90 6.43
C TRP A 125 25.44 11.85 7.56
N LEU A 126 25.95 12.22 8.73
CA LEU A 126 26.13 11.37 9.92
C LEU A 126 26.66 9.94 9.61
N SER A 127 27.57 9.85 8.64
CA SER A 127 28.13 8.61 8.13
C SER A 127 29.67 8.70 8.04
N ASN A 128 30.33 7.56 7.84
CA ASN A 128 31.78 7.44 7.69
C ASN A 128 32.14 6.26 6.76
N GLN A 129 33.43 5.96 6.58
CA GLN A 129 33.91 4.86 5.73
C GLN A 129 33.39 3.46 6.11
N ASN A 130 32.97 3.24 7.36
CA ASN A 130 32.47 1.95 7.83
C ASN A 130 30.95 1.77 7.65
N THR A 131 30.20 2.85 7.36
CA THR A 131 28.74 2.80 7.15
C THR A 131 28.39 1.87 5.98
N ASN A 132 27.33 1.06 6.12
CA ASN A 132 27.00 -0.11 5.27
C ASN A 132 27.03 0.12 3.75
N ILE A 133 26.69 1.31 3.27
CA ILE A 133 26.80 1.67 1.85
C ILE A 133 28.18 1.35 1.26
N ASN A 134 29.25 1.70 1.98
CA ASN A 134 30.62 1.58 1.47
C ASN A 134 31.03 0.11 1.25
N PRO A 135 30.96 -0.79 2.25
CA PRO A 135 31.26 -2.21 2.02
C PRO A 135 30.27 -2.85 1.04
N THR A 136 28.98 -2.53 1.08
CA THR A 136 28.00 -3.15 0.17
C THR A 136 28.30 -2.84 -1.30
N ILE A 137 28.57 -1.58 -1.65
CA ILE A 137 28.90 -1.20 -3.03
C ILE A 137 30.32 -1.68 -3.39
N ARG A 138 31.31 -1.53 -2.51
CA ARG A 138 32.69 -2.03 -2.72
C ARG A 138 32.70 -3.51 -3.05
N ASP A 139 32.01 -4.33 -2.25
CA ASP A 139 32.10 -5.79 -2.35
C ASP A 139 31.45 -6.31 -3.64
N VAL A 140 30.36 -5.70 -4.12
CA VAL A 140 29.77 -6.10 -5.42
C VAL A 140 30.68 -5.73 -6.60
N TYR A 141 31.34 -4.57 -6.58
CA TYR A 141 32.30 -4.19 -7.61
C TYR A 141 33.54 -5.09 -7.60
N LEU A 142 34.19 -5.27 -6.45
CA LEU A 142 35.38 -6.13 -6.33
C LEU A 142 35.05 -7.59 -6.66
N LYS A 143 33.86 -8.08 -6.33
CA LYS A 143 33.42 -9.42 -6.72
C LYS A 143 33.21 -9.55 -8.23
N LYS A 144 32.66 -8.53 -8.89
CA LYS A 144 32.30 -8.59 -10.32
C LYS A 144 33.44 -8.25 -11.28
N LEU A 145 34.20 -7.18 -11.01
CA LEU A 145 35.19 -6.61 -11.92
C LEU A 145 36.59 -6.51 -11.31
N GLU A 146 37.62 -6.51 -12.17
CA GLU A 146 38.93 -5.94 -11.83
C GLU A 146 38.77 -4.41 -11.84
N THR A 147 38.72 -3.79 -10.66
CA THR A 147 38.46 -2.35 -10.51
C THR A 147 39.19 -1.80 -9.29
N ASN A 148 39.55 -0.52 -9.33
CA ASN A 148 39.98 0.23 -8.14
C ASN A 148 38.73 0.77 -7.46
N VAL A 149 38.46 0.41 -6.20
CA VAL A 149 37.39 1.04 -5.42
C VAL A 149 38.00 1.99 -4.40
N ILE A 150 37.68 3.28 -4.50
CA ILE A 150 38.11 4.31 -3.55
C ILE A 150 36.90 4.70 -2.69
N VAL A 151 36.93 4.37 -1.41
CA VAL A 151 35.95 4.91 -0.44
C VAL A 151 36.50 6.25 0.06
N MET A 152 35.71 7.31 -0.07
CA MET A 152 36.05 8.62 0.48
C MET A 152 35.42 8.79 1.86
N ASP A 153 36.25 9.05 2.86
CA ASP A 153 35.81 9.47 4.18
C ASP A 153 35.90 11.00 4.30
N TRP A 154 34.75 11.63 4.54
CA TRP A 154 34.63 13.07 4.77
C TRP A 154 33.95 13.37 6.11
N ARG A 155 33.99 12.42 7.07
CA ARG A 155 33.26 12.48 8.34
C ARG A 155 33.53 13.75 9.17
N ARG A 156 34.70 14.38 8.98
CA ARG A 156 35.07 15.63 9.66
C ARG A 156 34.07 16.76 9.42
N LEU A 157 33.41 16.77 8.27
CA LEU A 157 32.27 17.65 8.00
C LEU A 157 30.94 16.88 8.03
N ALA A 158 30.90 15.60 7.62
CA ALA A 158 29.65 14.83 7.59
C ALA A 158 29.04 14.59 9.00
N LEU A 159 29.83 14.69 10.06
CA LEU A 159 29.40 14.59 11.47
C LEU A 159 29.12 15.94 12.14
N ALA A 160 29.22 17.06 11.40
CA ALA A 160 28.75 18.36 11.88
C ALA A 160 27.22 18.45 11.80
N ASP A 161 26.63 19.52 12.34
CA ASP A 161 25.21 19.84 12.12
C ASP A 161 24.89 19.93 10.61
N TYR A 162 23.62 19.70 10.27
CA TYR A 162 23.19 19.58 8.88
C TYR A 162 23.45 20.85 8.07
N VAL A 163 23.27 22.05 8.65
CA VAL A 163 23.45 23.32 7.93
C VAL A 163 24.94 23.56 7.63
N THR A 164 25.83 23.28 8.58
CA THR A 164 27.29 23.27 8.37
C THR A 164 27.68 22.26 7.30
N ALA A 165 27.15 21.03 7.36
CA ALA A 165 27.44 20.00 6.37
C ALA A 165 27.02 20.43 4.96
N VAL A 166 25.76 20.87 4.79
CA VAL A 166 25.20 21.43 3.54
C VAL A 166 26.08 22.54 2.97
N ARG A 167 26.48 23.52 3.80
CA ARG A 167 27.29 24.66 3.33
C ARG A 167 28.72 24.25 2.93
N GLY A 168 29.27 23.18 3.49
CA GLY A 168 30.63 22.73 3.20
C GLY A 168 30.77 21.69 2.08
N VAL A 169 29.68 21.00 1.68
CA VAL A 169 29.69 20.03 0.56
C VAL A 169 30.38 20.54 -0.72
N PRO A 170 30.18 21.80 -1.18
CA PRO A 170 30.88 22.30 -2.38
C PRO A 170 32.41 22.34 -2.22
N ALA A 171 32.92 22.61 -1.02
CA ALA A 171 34.35 22.58 -0.73
C ALA A 171 34.89 21.14 -0.65
N VAL A 172 34.14 20.23 -0.04
CA VAL A 172 34.48 18.80 0.02
C VAL A 172 34.50 18.17 -1.37
N GLY A 173 33.50 18.46 -2.21
CA GLY A 173 33.43 18.02 -3.61
C GLY A 173 34.57 18.59 -4.45
N ARG A 174 34.92 19.87 -4.29
CA ARG A 174 36.13 20.45 -4.89
C ARG A 174 37.39 19.67 -4.51
N GLY A 175 37.57 19.34 -3.23
CA GLY A 175 38.71 18.56 -2.77
C GLY A 175 38.80 17.17 -3.39
N LEU A 176 37.66 16.47 -3.52
CA LEU A 176 37.59 15.20 -4.24
C LEU A 176 37.95 15.36 -5.72
N GLY A 177 37.41 16.38 -6.40
CA GLY A 177 37.73 16.66 -7.81
C GLY A 177 39.22 16.90 -8.02
N GLN A 178 39.85 17.69 -7.15
CA GLN A 178 41.29 17.95 -7.17
C GLN A 178 42.13 16.69 -6.89
N PHE A 179 41.72 15.85 -5.94
CA PHE A 179 42.36 14.55 -5.69
C PHE A 179 42.29 13.62 -6.91
N LEU A 180 41.13 13.52 -7.57
CA LEU A 180 40.96 12.69 -8.76
C LEU A 180 41.71 13.24 -9.98
N GLY A 181 41.82 14.56 -10.10
CA GLY A 181 42.70 15.20 -11.09
C GLY A 181 44.17 14.86 -10.87
N PHE A 182 44.63 14.93 -9.61
CA PHE A 182 45.97 14.49 -9.21
C PHE A 182 46.20 12.99 -9.46
N LEU A 183 45.25 12.13 -9.11
CA LEU A 183 45.29 10.69 -9.37
C LEU A 183 45.42 10.40 -10.88
N SER A 184 44.61 11.07 -11.71
CA SER A 184 44.68 10.99 -13.17
C SER A 184 46.03 11.45 -13.71
N GLN A 185 46.60 12.54 -13.18
CA GLN A 185 47.90 13.07 -13.57
C GLN A 185 49.06 12.13 -13.21
N VAL A 186 49.07 11.55 -12.00
CA VAL A 186 50.14 10.66 -11.52
C VAL A 186 50.12 9.31 -12.22
N THR A 187 48.93 8.78 -12.49
CA THR A 187 48.76 7.39 -12.96
C THR A 187 48.51 7.28 -14.46
N ALA A 188 48.34 8.42 -15.15
CA ALA A 188 47.86 8.54 -16.53
C ALA A 188 46.48 7.89 -16.80
N GLN A 189 45.73 7.48 -15.77
CA GLN A 189 44.38 6.98 -15.97
C GLN A 189 43.46 8.13 -16.43
N PRO A 190 42.72 8.00 -17.55
CA PRO A 190 41.82 9.05 -18.00
C PRO A 190 40.59 9.16 -17.09
N LEU A 191 40.07 10.37 -16.90
CA LEU A 191 38.83 10.62 -16.15
C LEU A 191 37.62 9.85 -16.71
N SER A 192 37.62 9.55 -18.01
CA SER A 192 36.63 8.69 -18.67
C SER A 192 36.75 7.19 -18.32
N GLN A 193 37.61 6.82 -17.37
CA GLN A 193 37.60 5.51 -16.69
C GLN A 193 37.09 5.59 -15.23
N MET A 194 36.54 6.74 -14.82
CA MET A 194 36.08 6.97 -13.43
C MET A 194 34.55 7.02 -13.32
N HIS A 195 34.00 6.31 -12.33
CA HIS A 195 32.59 6.34 -11.92
C HIS A 195 32.50 6.89 -10.50
N LEU A 196 31.79 8.00 -10.30
CA LEU A 196 31.55 8.55 -8.97
C LEU A 196 30.15 8.17 -8.48
N VAL A 197 30.06 7.54 -7.31
CA VAL A 197 28.81 7.09 -6.69
C VAL A 197 28.68 7.78 -5.33
N GLY A 198 27.61 8.55 -5.15
CA GLY A 198 27.39 9.31 -3.92
C GLY A 198 25.97 9.17 -3.41
N PHE A 199 25.81 9.08 -2.09
CA PHE A 199 24.51 8.90 -1.43
C PHE A 199 24.15 10.07 -0.52
N SER A 200 22.87 10.48 -0.50
CA SER A 200 22.41 11.59 0.35
C SER A 200 23.22 12.86 0.05
N LEU A 201 23.75 13.58 1.04
CA LEU A 201 24.71 14.69 0.81
C LEU A 201 25.93 14.29 -0.03
N GLY A 202 26.37 13.03 0.04
CA GLY A 202 27.45 12.47 -0.78
C GLY A 202 27.16 12.49 -2.28
N ALA A 203 25.89 12.43 -2.69
CA ALA A 203 25.48 12.59 -4.09
C ALA A 203 25.84 13.99 -4.63
N HIS A 204 25.74 15.00 -3.79
CA HIS A 204 26.14 16.36 -4.13
C HIS A 204 27.66 16.56 -4.05
N VAL A 205 28.36 15.85 -3.16
CA VAL A 205 29.83 15.82 -3.15
C VAL A 205 30.38 15.28 -4.48
N VAL A 206 29.86 14.16 -4.99
CA VAL A 206 30.31 13.62 -6.29
C VAL A 206 29.93 14.51 -7.47
N GLY A 207 28.76 15.16 -7.43
CA GLY A 207 28.37 16.16 -8.44
C GLY A 207 29.33 17.35 -8.49
N ASN A 208 29.67 17.93 -7.33
CA ASN A 208 30.64 19.03 -7.25
C ASN A 208 32.06 18.59 -7.66
N ALA A 209 32.47 17.34 -7.37
CA ALA A 209 33.75 16.80 -7.81
C ALA A 209 33.84 16.61 -9.33
N GLY A 210 32.78 16.05 -9.93
CA GLY A 210 32.67 15.89 -11.38
C GLY A 210 32.67 17.26 -12.10
N ARG A 211 32.03 18.26 -11.51
CA ARG A 211 32.03 19.65 -11.98
C ARG A 211 33.39 20.34 -11.90
N GLU A 212 34.14 20.15 -10.81
CA GLU A 212 35.54 20.62 -10.68
C GLU A 212 36.44 19.96 -11.76
N LEU A 213 36.16 18.70 -12.11
CA LEU A 213 36.80 17.98 -13.21
C LEU A 213 36.27 18.37 -14.62
N GLY A 214 35.37 19.35 -14.70
CA GLY A 214 34.78 19.85 -15.95
C GLY A 214 33.81 18.89 -16.63
N GLY A 215 33.10 18.05 -15.88
CA GLY A 215 32.17 17.04 -16.39
C GLY A 215 32.84 15.87 -17.12
N ARG A 216 34.16 15.69 -16.96
CA ARG A 216 34.96 14.74 -17.75
C ARG A 216 35.03 13.32 -17.18
N VAL A 217 34.44 13.08 -16.01
CA VAL A 217 34.28 11.72 -15.47
C VAL A 217 33.25 10.96 -16.29
N ALA A 218 33.46 9.66 -16.52
CA ALA A 218 32.56 8.90 -17.39
C ALA A 218 31.15 8.80 -16.85
N ARG A 219 31.00 8.65 -15.53
CA ARG A 219 29.69 8.46 -14.91
C ARG A 219 29.59 9.06 -13.51
N VAL A 220 28.46 9.69 -13.22
CA VAL A 220 28.05 10.04 -11.85
C VAL A 220 26.72 9.34 -11.56
N THR A 221 26.63 8.64 -10.42
CA THR A 221 25.37 8.06 -9.92
C THR A 221 25.04 8.68 -8.57
N ALA A 222 23.94 9.43 -8.52
CA ALA A 222 23.34 9.99 -7.32
C ALA A 222 22.35 9.00 -6.71
N LEU A 223 22.65 8.48 -5.53
CA LEU A 223 21.79 7.58 -4.77
C LEU A 223 20.99 8.43 -3.78
N ASP A 224 19.69 8.54 -4.00
CA ASP A 224 18.73 9.36 -3.24
C ASP A 224 19.34 10.70 -2.76
N PRO A 225 19.67 11.61 -3.70
CA PRO A 225 20.33 12.87 -3.38
C PRO A 225 19.49 13.67 -2.38
N ALA A 226 20.09 14.15 -1.29
CA ALA A 226 19.35 14.74 -0.17
C ALA A 226 18.52 15.98 -0.57
N GLY A 227 17.27 16.06 -0.11
CA GLY A 227 16.31 17.15 -0.42
C GLY A 227 16.48 18.43 0.42
N PRO A 228 16.51 18.35 1.77
CA PRO A 228 16.52 19.53 2.62
C PRO A 228 17.71 20.46 2.34
N LEU A 229 17.42 21.74 2.05
CA LEU A 229 18.38 22.78 1.62
C LEU A 229 19.09 22.54 0.27
N TRP A 230 18.65 21.56 -0.51
CA TRP A 230 19.25 21.17 -1.80
C TRP A 230 18.30 21.18 -3.01
N ASP A 231 16.98 21.08 -2.80
CA ASP A 231 15.95 21.14 -3.86
C ASP A 231 16.24 22.22 -4.92
N PHE A 232 16.52 23.45 -4.50
CA PHE A 232 16.81 24.59 -5.40
C PHE A 232 18.27 25.06 -5.35
N ASN A 233 19.16 24.30 -4.72
CA ASN A 233 20.55 24.70 -4.52
C ASN A 233 21.34 24.61 -5.84
N ARG A 234 21.91 25.73 -6.29
CA ARG A 234 22.70 25.80 -7.54
C ARG A 234 23.90 24.83 -7.59
N ASN A 235 24.36 24.35 -6.44
CA ASN A 235 25.48 23.41 -6.35
C ASN A 235 25.02 21.93 -6.37
N ARG A 236 23.72 21.65 -6.38
CA ARG A 236 23.16 20.27 -6.38
C ARG A 236 23.71 19.46 -7.55
N VAL A 237 23.56 18.14 -7.49
CA VAL A 237 23.97 17.27 -8.61
C VAL A 237 23.14 17.64 -9.84
N ASN A 238 23.77 17.72 -11.01
CA ASN A 238 23.11 18.08 -12.27
C ASN A 238 23.75 17.35 -13.47
N PRO A 239 23.09 17.31 -14.65
CA PRO A 239 23.57 16.59 -15.84
C PRO A 239 24.99 16.94 -16.30
N ASN A 240 25.49 18.15 -16.03
CA ASN A 240 26.82 18.59 -16.47
C ASN A 240 27.97 18.09 -15.58
N ASP A 241 27.68 17.32 -14.54
CA ASP A 241 28.68 16.85 -13.58
C ASP A 241 29.46 15.61 -14.07
N GLY A 242 29.06 15.01 -15.20
CA GLY A 242 29.78 13.90 -15.84
C GLY A 242 29.44 13.80 -17.34
N ILE A 243 30.02 12.80 -18.02
CA ILE A 243 29.67 12.44 -19.39
C ILE A 243 28.27 11.81 -19.46
N TYR A 244 27.86 11.13 -18.39
CA TYR A 244 26.50 10.68 -18.12
C TYR A 244 26.24 10.73 -16.61
N VAL A 245 25.14 11.35 -16.21
CA VAL A 245 24.69 11.45 -14.82
C VAL A 245 23.36 10.75 -14.68
N GLU A 246 23.20 9.96 -13.62
CA GLU A 246 21.91 9.37 -13.24
C GLU A 246 21.60 9.57 -11.77
N ALA A 247 20.31 9.57 -11.45
CA ALA A 247 19.82 9.55 -10.07
C ALA A 247 18.92 8.34 -9.83
N ILE A 248 18.92 7.82 -8.60
CA ILE A 248 18.01 6.77 -8.13
C ILE A 248 17.29 7.33 -6.91
N HIS A 249 16.05 7.77 -7.11
CA HIS A 249 15.18 8.36 -6.09
C HIS A 249 14.39 7.26 -5.39
N THR A 250 14.50 7.17 -4.08
CA THR A 250 13.80 6.15 -3.27
C THR A 250 13.02 6.71 -2.08
N ASP A 251 13.35 7.91 -1.60
CA ASP A 251 12.62 8.65 -0.55
C ASP A 251 12.38 10.13 -0.95
N GLY A 252 12.11 10.38 -2.23
CA GLY A 252 11.88 11.71 -2.79
C GLY A 252 10.41 12.01 -3.06
N GLY A 253 9.90 13.14 -2.57
CA GLY A 253 8.54 13.62 -2.85
C GLY A 253 8.17 14.89 -2.09
N TYR A 254 7.17 15.63 -2.57
CA TYR A 254 6.64 16.86 -1.94
C TYR A 254 5.72 16.61 -0.72
N THR A 255 5.59 15.36 -0.28
CA THR A 255 4.83 14.99 0.92
C THR A 255 5.73 15.02 2.16
N ILE A 256 5.17 15.45 3.29
CA ILE A 256 5.87 15.75 4.54
C ILE A 256 6.89 14.65 4.92
N GLY A 257 8.18 15.02 4.93
CA GLY A 257 9.27 14.25 5.55
C GLY A 257 10.25 13.52 4.63
N GLY A 258 10.07 13.52 3.30
CA GLY A 258 11.00 12.84 2.37
C GLY A 258 12.43 13.40 2.43
N LEU A 259 13.41 12.51 2.60
CA LEU A 259 14.82 12.87 2.80
C LEU A 259 15.55 13.12 1.47
N GLY A 260 15.06 12.58 0.36
CA GLY A 260 15.60 12.76 -0.99
C GLY A 260 14.91 13.87 -1.81
N ILE A 261 15.59 14.40 -2.83
CA ILE A 261 15.00 15.31 -3.82
C ILE A 261 13.95 14.53 -4.62
N GLY A 262 12.71 15.04 -4.67
CA GLY A 262 11.61 14.43 -5.44
C GLY A 262 11.58 14.79 -6.94
N THR A 263 12.48 15.67 -7.40
CA THR A 263 12.51 16.21 -8.78
C THR A 263 13.73 15.70 -9.57
N ASN A 264 13.66 15.77 -10.90
CA ASN A 264 14.76 15.41 -11.79
C ASN A 264 16.03 16.23 -11.51
N VAL A 265 17.18 15.55 -11.44
CA VAL A 265 18.50 16.12 -11.19
C VAL A 265 19.60 15.56 -12.10
N ALA A 266 19.30 14.65 -13.02
CA ALA A 266 20.30 13.93 -13.80
C ALA A 266 19.99 13.90 -15.31
N ASP A 267 20.82 13.25 -16.12
CA ASP A 267 20.42 12.93 -17.51
C ASP A 267 19.25 11.94 -17.46
N ALA A 268 19.40 10.88 -16.66
CA ALA A 268 18.37 9.88 -16.42
C ALA A 268 18.04 9.72 -14.92
N ASP A 269 16.80 10.04 -14.54
CA ASP A 269 16.31 9.96 -13.16
C ASP A 269 15.41 8.73 -12.99
N PHE A 270 15.83 7.78 -12.15
CA PHE A 270 15.08 6.54 -11.89
C PHE A 270 14.30 6.65 -10.59
N TYR A 271 13.02 6.29 -10.64
CA TYR A 271 12.11 6.29 -9.49
C TYR A 271 11.57 4.88 -9.22
N PRO A 272 12.34 3.99 -8.56
CA PRO A 272 11.84 2.76 -7.96
C PRO A 272 10.52 2.97 -7.22
N ASN A 273 9.49 2.28 -7.68
CA ASN A 273 8.14 2.25 -7.11
C ASN A 273 7.44 3.62 -7.08
N GLY A 274 7.91 4.58 -7.88
CA GLY A 274 7.45 5.98 -7.88
C GLY A 274 8.35 6.90 -7.04
N GLY A 275 9.39 6.36 -6.41
CA GLY A 275 10.48 7.08 -5.77
C GLY A 275 10.20 7.65 -4.38
N ILE A 276 9.00 7.44 -3.83
CA ILE A 276 8.58 7.95 -2.52
C ILE A 276 8.66 6.87 -1.43
N SER A 277 8.17 5.66 -1.71
CA SER A 277 8.02 4.60 -0.71
C SER A 277 8.39 3.24 -1.30
N GLN A 278 9.23 2.50 -0.59
CA GLN A 278 9.86 1.28 -1.12
C GLN A 278 9.28 0.01 -0.48
N PRO A 279 8.97 -1.04 -1.26
CA PRO A 279 8.39 -2.28 -0.74
C PRO A 279 9.21 -2.93 0.38
N GLY A 280 8.60 -3.00 1.57
CA GLY A 280 9.25 -3.50 2.78
C GLY A 280 9.94 -2.44 3.64
N CYS A 281 9.71 -1.15 3.36
CA CYS A 281 10.09 -0.04 4.24
C CYS A 281 8.87 0.57 4.94
N LEU A 282 9.07 0.99 6.19
CA LEU A 282 8.06 1.62 7.05
C LEU A 282 8.52 2.99 7.58
N THR A 283 9.71 3.45 7.16
CA THR A 283 10.32 4.70 7.59
C THR A 283 11.10 5.31 6.42
N ASN A 284 11.23 6.64 6.44
CA ASN A 284 11.98 7.40 5.45
C ASN A 284 13.47 7.00 5.45
N PHE A 285 14.06 6.68 6.61
CA PHE A 285 15.39 6.05 6.69
C PHE A 285 15.52 4.77 5.86
N CYS A 286 14.52 3.88 5.92
CA CYS A 286 14.53 2.65 5.13
C CYS A 286 14.40 2.96 3.64
N ASN A 287 13.46 3.82 3.26
CA ASN A 287 13.29 4.27 1.87
C ASN A 287 14.59 4.88 1.31
N HIS A 288 15.24 5.77 2.09
CA HIS A 288 16.48 6.44 1.72
C HIS A 288 17.58 5.42 1.44
N ASN A 289 17.77 4.46 2.34
CA ASN A 289 18.78 3.40 2.18
C ASN A 289 18.55 2.45 1.00
N ARG A 290 17.32 2.30 0.51
CA ARG A 290 17.03 1.40 -0.63
C ARG A 290 17.75 1.82 -1.91
N ALA A 291 18.12 3.09 -2.09
CA ALA A 291 18.87 3.50 -3.28
C ALA A 291 20.21 2.78 -3.42
N TRP A 292 21.00 2.67 -2.33
CA TRP A 292 22.29 1.97 -2.40
C TRP A 292 22.15 0.45 -2.45
N GLU A 293 21.09 -0.11 -1.85
CA GLU A 293 20.76 -1.53 -1.97
C GLU A 293 20.35 -1.90 -3.41
N PHE A 294 19.45 -1.13 -4.03
CA PHE A 294 19.05 -1.33 -5.43
C PHE A 294 20.24 -1.10 -6.36
N PHE A 295 21.10 -0.11 -6.11
CA PHE A 295 22.31 0.08 -6.89
C PHE A 295 23.25 -1.14 -6.80
N ALA A 296 23.52 -1.65 -5.60
CA ALA A 296 24.33 -2.86 -5.44
C ALA A 296 23.70 -4.10 -6.12
N ALA A 297 22.37 -4.23 -6.09
CA ALA A 297 21.64 -5.28 -6.82
C ALA A 297 21.76 -5.12 -8.35
N THR A 298 21.69 -3.90 -8.88
CA THR A 298 21.86 -3.64 -10.33
C THR A 298 23.29 -3.82 -10.79
N VAL A 299 24.30 -3.48 -9.98
CA VAL A 299 25.70 -3.85 -10.24
C VAL A 299 25.85 -5.38 -10.29
N THR A 300 25.25 -6.10 -9.34
CA THR A 300 25.36 -7.58 -9.29
C THR A 300 24.66 -8.26 -10.48
N TYR A 301 23.44 -7.83 -10.82
CA TYR A 301 22.52 -8.62 -11.66
C TYR A 301 22.03 -7.90 -12.93
N ASN A 302 22.14 -6.56 -13.01
CA ASN A 302 21.69 -5.72 -14.13
C ASN A 302 20.22 -5.96 -14.59
N HIS A 303 19.32 -6.36 -13.70
CA HIS A 303 17.96 -6.82 -14.07
C HIS A 303 16.83 -5.81 -13.81
N LEU A 304 17.09 -4.68 -13.13
CA LEU A 304 16.08 -3.66 -12.90
C LEU A 304 16.05 -2.71 -14.11
N VAL A 305 14.99 -2.82 -14.91
CA VAL A 305 14.79 -2.01 -16.12
C VAL A 305 13.70 -0.97 -15.85
N GLY A 306 14.02 0.29 -16.11
CA GLY A 306 13.10 1.40 -16.03
C GLY A 306 12.39 1.64 -17.36
N LYS A 307 11.11 2.01 -17.30
CA LYS A 307 10.33 2.49 -18.45
C LYS A 307 10.28 4.02 -18.43
N LEU A 308 10.64 4.66 -19.53
CA LEU A 308 10.58 6.11 -19.68
C LEU A 308 9.12 6.59 -19.51
N CYS A 309 8.96 7.61 -18.67
CA CYS A 309 7.71 8.32 -18.41
C CYS A 309 7.75 9.69 -19.10
N SER A 310 6.63 10.15 -19.64
CA SER A 310 6.54 11.47 -20.27
C SER A 310 6.31 12.62 -19.27
N ASN A 311 5.89 12.31 -18.05
CA ASN A 311 5.60 13.26 -16.97
C ASN A 311 5.46 12.56 -15.61
N GLN A 312 5.34 13.35 -14.54
CA GLN A 312 5.15 12.88 -13.16
C GLN A 312 3.84 12.10 -12.96
N ILE A 313 2.79 12.34 -13.75
CA ILE A 313 1.52 11.61 -13.63
C ILE A 313 1.70 10.14 -14.05
N GLN A 314 2.40 9.90 -15.17
CA GLN A 314 2.77 8.52 -15.57
C GLN A 314 3.66 7.84 -14.54
N LEU A 315 4.57 8.61 -13.94
CA LEU A 315 5.45 8.13 -12.87
C LEU A 315 4.63 7.68 -11.66
N SER A 316 3.75 8.53 -11.12
CA SER A 316 2.93 8.19 -9.94
C SER A 316 1.97 7.04 -10.21
N LEU A 317 1.28 7.04 -11.35
CA LEU A 317 0.25 6.04 -11.70
C LEU A 317 0.80 4.71 -12.25
N ASN A 318 2.12 4.53 -12.36
CA ASN A 318 2.75 3.34 -12.96
C ASN A 318 2.36 3.09 -14.44
N THR A 319 2.03 4.15 -15.18
CA THR A 319 1.58 4.07 -16.59
C THR A 319 2.69 4.43 -17.59
N CYS A 320 3.95 4.46 -17.16
CA CYS A 320 5.09 4.65 -18.05
C CYS A 320 5.20 3.48 -19.05
N ARG A 321 5.29 3.80 -20.34
CA ARG A 321 5.36 2.83 -21.45
C ARG A 321 6.43 3.17 -22.50
N GLY A 322 7.25 4.19 -22.26
CA GLY A 322 8.32 4.61 -23.17
C GLY A 322 9.51 3.65 -23.21
N ALA A 323 10.59 4.12 -23.83
CA ALA A 323 11.82 3.37 -24.01
C ALA A 323 12.37 2.79 -22.69
N GLU A 324 13.04 1.65 -22.79
CA GLU A 324 13.69 0.99 -21.66
C GLU A 324 15.10 1.51 -21.41
N LEU A 325 15.48 1.63 -20.14
CA LEU A 325 16.86 1.84 -19.72
C LEU A 325 17.10 1.05 -18.43
N HIS A 326 18.19 0.27 -18.38
CA HIS A 326 18.56 -0.43 -17.15
C HIS A 326 18.91 0.61 -16.06
N MET A 327 18.36 0.47 -14.85
CA MET A 327 18.72 1.31 -13.71
C MET A 327 20.09 0.88 -13.14
N GLY A 328 20.86 1.84 -12.64
CA GLY A 328 22.14 1.56 -11.98
C GLY A 328 23.08 0.77 -12.91
N ASN A 329 23.70 -0.29 -12.40
CA ASN A 329 24.70 -1.18 -13.03
C ASN A 329 26.15 -0.67 -13.14
N ASP A 330 27.05 -1.58 -13.53
CA ASP A 330 28.50 -1.43 -13.67
C ASP A 330 28.96 -0.97 -15.07
N ILE A 331 28.05 -0.70 -16.00
CA ILE A 331 28.39 -0.27 -17.36
C ILE A 331 28.86 1.18 -17.35
N LEU A 332 30.16 1.41 -17.52
CA LEU A 332 30.73 2.75 -17.41
C LEU A 332 30.28 3.69 -18.53
N THR A 333 30.14 3.19 -19.76
CA THR A 333 29.78 3.97 -20.96
C THR A 333 28.27 3.96 -21.20
N LYS A 334 27.50 4.38 -20.19
CA LYS A 334 26.03 4.42 -20.26
C LYS A 334 25.55 5.72 -20.92
N SER A 335 24.38 5.67 -21.55
CA SER A 335 23.71 6.84 -22.14
C SER A 335 22.20 6.63 -22.14
N GLY A 336 21.45 7.73 -22.19
CA GLY A 336 20.00 7.78 -22.07
C GLY A 336 19.58 9.06 -21.35
N SER A 337 18.32 9.46 -21.48
CA SER A 337 17.82 10.65 -20.76
C SER A 337 16.32 10.61 -20.49
N GLY A 338 15.91 11.29 -19.43
CA GLY A 338 14.54 11.42 -18.97
C GLY A 338 14.25 10.69 -17.67
N MET A 339 12.98 10.73 -17.25
CA MET A 339 12.51 10.14 -16.00
C MET A 339 11.98 8.72 -16.24
N TYR A 340 12.47 7.75 -15.48
CA TYR A 340 12.18 6.32 -15.65
C TYR A 340 11.53 5.74 -14.40
N ARG A 341 10.40 5.07 -14.54
CA ARG A 341 9.85 4.25 -13.45
C ARG A 341 10.37 2.83 -13.52
N VAL A 342 10.90 2.37 -12.40
CA VAL A 342 11.24 0.97 -12.12
C VAL A 342 10.23 0.47 -11.09
N ASN A 343 9.80 -0.80 -11.16
CA ASN A 343 9.07 -1.42 -10.06
C ASN A 343 9.93 -2.55 -9.49
N THR A 344 10.03 -2.62 -8.17
CA THR A 344 10.72 -3.70 -7.46
C THR A 344 9.72 -4.38 -6.54
N SER A 345 9.83 -5.69 -6.34
CA SER A 345 9.12 -6.38 -5.25
C SER A 345 9.95 -6.32 -3.97
N ARG A 346 9.42 -6.82 -2.83
CA ARG A 346 10.21 -6.98 -1.60
C ARG A 346 11.44 -7.84 -1.92
N PRO A 347 12.68 -7.34 -1.72
CA PRO A 347 13.87 -8.13 -2.01
C PRO A 347 14.02 -9.25 -0.99
N LEU A 348 13.91 -10.49 -1.45
CA LEU A 348 14.56 -11.62 -0.81
C LEU A 348 16.03 -11.63 -1.25
N VAL A 349 16.94 -11.83 -0.29
CA VAL A 349 18.40 -12.02 -0.44
C VAL A 349 19.26 -10.75 -0.60
N LEU A 350 20.00 -10.39 0.45
CA LEU A 350 21.49 -10.43 0.53
C LEU A 350 21.94 -10.34 2.01
N PRO A 351 23.23 -10.59 2.39
CA PRO A 351 23.52 -11.74 3.25
C PRO A 351 23.87 -11.42 4.72
N LYS A 352 23.73 -12.47 5.56
CA LYS A 352 24.32 -12.67 6.90
C LYS A 352 25.18 -11.51 7.47
N LEU A 353 24.58 -10.65 8.29
CA LEU A 353 25.31 -9.99 9.38
C LEU A 353 25.13 -10.80 10.67
N HIS A 354 26.23 -11.13 11.35
CA HIS A 354 26.20 -11.86 12.61
C HIS A 354 25.84 -10.92 13.76
N CYS A 355 24.62 -11.03 14.31
CA CYS A 355 24.37 -10.64 15.70
C CYS A 355 24.90 -11.74 16.62
N LEU A 356 26.22 -11.74 16.83
CA LEU A 356 26.80 -12.31 18.05
C LEU A 356 26.59 -11.30 19.18
N LEU A 357 25.88 -11.71 20.24
CA LEU A 357 26.13 -11.42 21.67
C LEU A 357 24.97 -12.06 22.49
N PRO A 358 25.18 -12.40 23.78
CA PRO A 358 25.31 -13.82 24.08
C PRO A 358 24.13 -14.40 24.88
N ILE A 359 24.13 -15.73 24.92
CA ILE A 359 23.34 -16.53 25.86
C ILE A 359 23.72 -16.13 27.30
N VAL A 360 22.82 -15.44 28.00
CA VAL A 360 22.80 -15.42 29.46
C VAL A 360 21.51 -16.06 29.92
N THR A 361 21.63 -17.31 30.35
CA THR A 361 20.58 -18.03 31.07
C THR A 361 20.31 -17.36 32.42
N MET A 362 19.07 -16.95 32.69
CA MET A 362 18.56 -16.96 34.06
C MET A 362 17.11 -17.43 34.13
N ARG A 363 16.79 -18.08 35.25
CA ARG A 363 15.58 -18.89 35.43
C ARG A 363 14.43 -18.09 36.01
N LYS A 364 13.23 -18.50 35.59
CA LYS A 364 11.95 -18.53 36.31
C LYS A 364 11.94 -18.10 37.81
N SER A 365 10.91 -17.29 38.10
CA SER A 365 10.04 -17.32 39.29
C SER A 365 10.32 -16.43 40.51
N LEU A 366 9.24 -15.75 40.92
CA LEU A 366 8.88 -15.27 42.27
C LEU A 366 9.85 -14.31 42.99
N LEU A 367 9.43 -13.04 43.15
CA LEU A 367 8.96 -12.59 44.47
C LEU A 367 8.03 -11.36 44.33
N CYS A 368 6.90 -11.36 45.03
CA CYS A 368 6.02 -10.21 45.16
C CYS A 368 6.17 -9.57 46.56
N LEU A 369 5.79 -8.28 46.62
CA LEU A 369 5.17 -7.58 47.75
C LEU A 369 6.03 -7.04 48.93
N LEU A 370 5.62 -5.81 49.32
CA LEU A 370 5.91 -5.06 50.56
C LEU A 370 7.32 -4.43 50.65
N ILE A 371 7.51 -3.21 51.17
CA ILE A 371 6.74 -2.45 52.18
C ILE A 371 6.52 -0.97 51.75
N ALA A 372 5.44 -0.35 52.24
CA ALA A 372 5.15 1.09 52.11
C ALA A 372 5.39 1.86 53.43
N ALA A 373 5.65 3.18 53.31
CA ALA A 373 5.88 4.15 54.40
C ALA A 373 7.20 3.95 55.20
N VAL A 374 7.88 4.96 55.75
CA VAL A 374 7.51 6.31 56.19
C VAL A 374 8.68 7.29 55.93
N TYR A 375 8.41 8.53 55.51
CA TYR A 375 8.92 9.75 56.17
C TYR A 375 8.18 11.00 55.65
N THR A 376 7.75 11.85 56.59
CA THR A 376 6.87 13.00 56.36
C THR A 376 7.59 14.33 56.50
N ALA A 377 7.17 15.30 55.68
CA ALA A 377 7.12 16.74 55.94
C ALA A 377 8.41 17.52 56.34
N SER A 378 8.84 18.38 55.41
CA SER A 378 9.41 19.70 55.69
C SER A 378 8.87 20.66 54.62
N ALA A 379 8.22 21.76 55.01
CA ALA A 379 7.58 22.70 54.08
C ALA A 379 7.98 24.16 54.38
N VAL A 380 8.49 24.84 53.35
CA VAL A 380 8.59 26.32 53.21
C VAL A 380 8.67 26.62 51.68
N PRO A 381 8.32 27.83 51.19
CA PRO A 381 7.40 27.94 50.07
C PRO A 381 8.06 28.31 48.75
N ALA A 382 7.50 27.80 47.64
CA ALA A 382 7.71 28.41 46.32
C ALA A 382 6.80 29.65 46.19
N PRO A 383 7.24 30.73 45.51
CA PRO A 383 6.47 31.96 45.36
C PRO A 383 5.24 31.78 44.46
N GLU A 384 4.22 32.60 44.70
CA GLU A 384 2.97 32.63 43.96
C GLU A 384 3.19 32.93 42.46
N LEU A 385 2.64 32.08 41.60
CA LEU A 385 2.37 32.35 40.19
C LEU A 385 0.85 32.25 39.99
N PRO A 386 0.24 33.13 39.17
CA PRO A 386 -1.20 33.39 39.20
C PRO A 386 -2.07 32.26 38.62
N GLU A 387 -3.35 32.29 39.00
CA GLU A 387 -4.37 31.29 38.64
C GLU A 387 -4.64 31.17 37.13
N LEU A 388 -4.67 29.92 36.68
CA LEU A 388 -5.56 29.31 35.67
C LEU A 388 -6.16 30.20 34.55
N VAL A 389 -5.78 29.90 33.31
CA VAL A 389 -6.73 29.81 32.18
C VAL A 389 -6.47 28.49 31.44
N ASN A 390 -7.53 27.72 31.18
CA ASN A 390 -7.46 26.49 30.38
C ASN A 390 -6.96 26.81 28.96
N SER A 391 -5.96 26.06 28.48
CA SER A 391 -5.79 25.80 27.06
C SER A 391 -6.04 24.32 26.82
N GLU A 392 -7.24 23.98 26.35
CA GLU A 392 -7.50 22.66 25.79
C GLU A 392 -6.56 22.45 24.60
N GLU A 393 -5.84 21.33 24.61
CA GLU A 393 -4.87 20.97 23.58
C GLU A 393 -5.62 20.67 22.28
N ARG A 394 -5.74 21.68 21.41
CA ARG A 394 -6.61 21.65 20.23
C ARG A 394 -6.19 20.56 19.25
N THR A 395 -6.94 19.47 19.21
CA THR A 395 -6.76 18.36 18.25
C THR A 395 -7.03 18.76 16.80
N TYR A 396 -7.78 19.85 16.57
CA TYR A 396 -8.08 20.38 15.23
C TYR A 396 -7.77 21.88 15.14
N PRO A 397 -7.27 22.36 13.98
CA PRO A 397 -7.21 23.79 13.68
C PRO A 397 -8.64 24.37 13.58
N ARG A 398 -8.77 25.70 13.72
CA ARG A 398 -10.06 26.40 13.62
C ARG A 398 -10.79 26.09 12.30
N TYR A 399 -10.06 26.11 11.19
CA TYR A 399 -10.58 25.78 9.88
C TYR A 399 -10.12 24.39 9.48
N ILE A 400 -11.05 23.51 9.10
CA ILE A 400 -10.76 22.20 8.54
C ILE A 400 -11.38 22.07 7.14
N GLU A 401 -10.79 21.24 6.29
CA GLU A 401 -11.37 20.89 5.00
C GLU A 401 -12.20 19.61 5.15
N PHE A 402 -13.52 19.71 4.98
CA PHE A 402 -14.45 18.61 5.18
C PHE A 402 -15.18 18.31 3.85
N PRO A 403 -15.06 17.09 3.30
CA PRO A 403 -15.69 16.71 2.03
C PRO A 403 -17.18 16.37 2.18
N ASP A 404 -17.99 16.77 1.19
CA ASP A 404 -19.40 16.38 1.08
C ASP A 404 -19.59 14.95 0.53
N GLY A 405 -20.85 14.50 0.48
CA GLY A 405 -21.22 13.19 -0.07
C GLY A 405 -20.99 13.00 -1.58
N GLU A 406 -20.61 14.07 -2.32
CA GLU A 406 -20.26 14.04 -3.74
C GLU A 406 -18.73 14.13 -3.96
N GLY A 407 -17.95 14.43 -2.91
CA GLY A 407 -16.50 14.54 -2.96
C GLY A 407 -15.96 15.97 -3.07
N ASN A 408 -16.82 17.00 -3.01
CA ASN A 408 -16.36 18.39 -3.01
C ASN A 408 -15.86 18.78 -1.60
N MET A 409 -14.72 19.46 -1.52
CA MET A 409 -14.18 19.95 -0.25
C MET A 409 -14.88 21.25 0.17
N HIS A 410 -15.28 21.33 1.45
CA HIS A 410 -15.82 22.54 2.06
C HIS A 410 -14.93 22.98 3.22
N THR A 411 -14.51 24.25 3.22
CA THR A 411 -13.83 24.85 4.38
C THR A 411 -14.83 25.06 5.52
N VAL A 412 -14.62 24.37 6.63
CA VAL A 412 -15.46 24.41 7.83
C VAL A 412 -14.77 25.22 8.92
N ASP A 413 -15.42 26.27 9.41
CA ASP A 413 -15.02 26.97 10.64
C ASP A 413 -15.64 26.27 11.87
N LEU A 414 -14.79 25.61 12.68
CA LEU A 414 -15.20 24.96 13.92
C LEU A 414 -15.53 25.95 15.05
N GLU A 415 -15.25 27.25 14.84
CA GLU A 415 -15.62 28.35 15.74
C GLU A 415 -16.76 29.22 15.16
N ALA A 416 -17.48 28.75 14.13
CA ALA A 416 -18.66 29.45 13.61
C ALA A 416 -19.73 29.62 14.69
N GLU A 417 -20.34 30.80 14.76
CA GLU A 417 -21.49 31.07 15.64
C GLU A 417 -22.74 30.34 15.09
N PRO A 418 -23.31 29.37 15.83
CA PRO A 418 -24.39 28.54 15.32
C PRO A 418 -25.72 29.29 15.13
N ASP A 419 -26.52 28.83 14.17
CA ASP A 419 -27.88 29.32 13.92
C ASP A 419 -28.82 28.94 15.06
N MET A 420 -28.93 29.84 16.04
CA MET A 420 -29.79 29.67 17.21
C MET A 420 -31.29 29.73 16.88
N GLU A 421 -31.70 30.26 15.73
CA GLU A 421 -33.11 30.26 15.30
C GLU A 421 -33.50 28.88 14.74
N LEU A 422 -32.68 28.32 13.86
CA LEU A 422 -32.84 26.95 13.34
C LEU A 422 -32.81 25.91 14.47
N LEU A 423 -31.87 26.04 15.41
CA LEU A 423 -31.79 25.16 16.58
C LEU A 423 -33.06 25.23 17.44
N ALA A 424 -33.59 26.44 17.69
CA ALA A 424 -34.80 26.62 18.49
C ALA A 424 -36.07 26.10 17.81
N ASP A 425 -36.16 26.11 16.48
CA ASP A 425 -37.27 25.50 15.73
C ASP A 425 -37.20 23.97 15.77
N ILE A 426 -36.01 23.39 15.62
CA ILE A 426 -35.81 21.94 15.66
C ILE A 426 -36.03 21.37 17.06
N GLU A 427 -35.54 22.03 18.11
CA GLU A 427 -35.75 21.58 19.51
C GLU A 427 -37.24 21.59 19.92
N ARG A 428 -38.03 22.52 19.36
CA ARG A 428 -39.48 22.60 19.60
C ARG A 428 -40.30 21.62 18.76
N ASN A 429 -39.75 21.10 17.66
CA ASN A 429 -40.47 20.27 16.71
C ASN A 429 -39.67 19.02 16.30
N PRO A 430 -39.81 17.89 17.03
CA PRO A 430 -39.15 16.63 16.70
C PRO A 430 -39.68 15.98 15.40
N ASP A 431 -40.82 16.43 14.88
CA ASP A 431 -41.46 15.93 13.65
C ASP A 431 -40.71 16.40 12.37
N ASN A 432 -39.65 17.20 12.51
CA ASN A 432 -38.79 17.66 11.42
C ASN A 432 -38.00 16.55 10.68
N ASN A 433 -37.89 15.36 11.29
CA ASN A 433 -37.21 14.21 10.71
C ASN A 433 -38.17 13.41 9.81
N GLN A 434 -37.70 12.92 8.66
CA GLN A 434 -38.50 12.03 7.81
C GLN A 434 -38.10 10.57 8.06
N TYR A 435 -39.07 9.71 8.37
CA TYR A 435 -38.86 8.29 8.61
C TYR A 435 -39.39 7.49 7.42
N LEU A 436 -38.49 6.83 6.68
CA LEU A 436 -38.78 6.23 5.37
C LEU A 436 -38.69 4.71 5.48
N LEU A 437 -39.84 4.04 5.52
CA LEU A 437 -39.91 2.59 5.64
C LEU A 437 -39.68 1.91 4.28
N TYR A 438 -38.71 1.00 4.28
CA TYR A 438 -38.48 -0.01 3.27
C TYR A 438 -38.66 -1.40 3.87
N THR A 439 -39.27 -2.30 3.11
CA THR A 439 -39.38 -3.72 3.43
C THR A 439 -39.12 -4.53 2.16
N ARG A 440 -39.05 -5.87 2.23
CA ARG A 440 -38.97 -6.71 1.02
C ARG A 440 -40.13 -6.48 0.04
N ARG A 441 -41.29 -5.97 0.50
CA ARG A 441 -42.45 -5.63 -0.34
C ARG A 441 -42.31 -4.28 -1.05
N ASN A 442 -41.39 -3.41 -0.62
CA ASN A 442 -41.18 -2.08 -1.17
C ASN A 442 -39.69 -1.67 -1.06
N ARG A 443 -38.79 -2.46 -1.69
CA ARG A 443 -37.34 -2.25 -1.58
C ARG A 443 -36.86 -0.92 -2.19
N ILE A 444 -37.54 -0.44 -3.23
CA ILE A 444 -37.12 0.74 -4.02
C ILE A 444 -37.85 2.02 -3.58
N ILE A 445 -39.16 1.95 -3.35
CA ILE A 445 -40.01 3.11 -3.01
C ILE A 445 -40.40 3.02 -1.53
N SER A 446 -40.05 4.03 -0.74
CA SER A 446 -40.38 4.09 0.69
C SER A 446 -41.85 4.39 0.95
N GLN A 447 -42.28 4.06 2.17
CA GLN A 447 -43.52 4.55 2.77
C GLN A 447 -43.16 5.48 3.93
N SER A 448 -43.62 6.73 3.91
CA SER A 448 -43.32 7.69 4.97
C SER A 448 -44.09 7.34 6.25
N LEU A 449 -43.36 7.06 7.32
CA LEU A 449 -43.88 6.94 8.67
C LEU A 449 -43.86 8.33 9.31
N VAL A 450 -44.99 8.73 9.87
CA VAL A 450 -45.19 10.06 10.45
C VAL A 450 -45.50 9.87 11.93
N ILE A 451 -44.65 10.46 12.77
CA ILE A 451 -44.84 10.49 14.23
C ILE A 451 -46.22 11.07 14.57
N ASN A 452 -46.83 10.60 15.66
CA ASN A 452 -48.19 10.95 16.09
C ASN A 452 -49.33 10.53 15.10
N ASN A 453 -49.03 9.98 13.93
CA ASN A 453 -50.01 9.48 12.95
C ASN A 453 -49.98 7.95 12.85
N ALA A 454 -50.79 7.26 13.67
CA ALA A 454 -50.80 5.80 13.73
C ALA A 454 -51.19 5.14 12.39
N ASN A 455 -52.02 5.80 11.56
CA ASN A 455 -52.40 5.31 10.23
C ASN A 455 -51.21 5.25 9.26
N SER A 456 -50.18 6.10 9.44
CA SER A 456 -48.97 6.04 8.61
C SER A 456 -48.20 4.73 8.82
N ILE A 457 -48.23 4.19 10.04
CA ILE A 457 -47.60 2.92 10.40
C ILE A 457 -48.51 1.75 10.04
N THR A 458 -49.77 1.74 10.51
CA THR A 458 -50.68 0.58 10.34
C THR A 458 -51.16 0.33 8.92
N ARG A 459 -51.04 1.31 8.01
CA ARG A 459 -51.31 1.16 6.57
C ARG A 459 -50.05 0.97 5.72
N SER A 460 -48.87 0.99 6.34
CA SER A 460 -47.61 0.67 5.68
C SER A 460 -47.36 -0.85 5.64
N ASN A 461 -46.24 -1.25 5.06
CA ASN A 461 -45.75 -2.63 5.10
C ASN A 461 -45.09 -3.02 6.43
N PHE A 462 -45.09 -2.14 7.44
CA PHE A 462 -44.44 -2.40 8.73
C PHE A 462 -45.03 -3.64 9.42
N ASN A 463 -44.15 -4.53 9.89
CA ASN A 463 -44.54 -5.72 10.63
C ASN A 463 -43.81 -5.78 11.98
N ALA A 464 -44.58 -5.66 13.07
CA ALA A 464 -44.07 -5.66 14.44
C ALA A 464 -43.32 -6.95 14.84
N ASN A 465 -43.52 -8.05 14.11
CA ASN A 465 -42.84 -9.33 14.34
C ASN A 465 -41.46 -9.43 13.67
N ASN A 466 -41.16 -8.52 12.72
CA ASN A 466 -39.89 -8.47 12.02
C ASN A 466 -38.94 -7.51 12.75
N PRO A 467 -37.63 -7.80 12.88
CA PRO A 467 -36.66 -6.85 13.42
C PRO A 467 -36.70 -5.49 12.70
N THR A 468 -36.45 -4.41 13.44
CA THR A 468 -36.46 -3.05 12.90
C THR A 468 -35.05 -2.47 12.94
N VAL A 469 -34.55 -2.04 11.79
CA VAL A 469 -33.24 -1.38 11.65
C VAL A 469 -33.48 0.07 11.27
N VAL A 470 -32.90 1.00 12.02
CA VAL A 470 -32.89 2.42 11.68
C VAL A 470 -31.53 2.78 11.11
N VAL A 471 -31.49 3.44 9.95
CA VAL A 471 -30.26 3.92 9.31
C VAL A 471 -30.25 5.45 9.28
N VAL A 472 -29.19 6.07 9.78
CA VAL A 472 -29.04 7.53 9.90
C VAL A 472 -27.75 7.99 9.21
N HIS A 473 -27.89 8.87 8.21
CA HIS A 473 -26.76 9.43 7.45
C HIS A 473 -25.99 10.52 8.22
N GLY A 474 -24.83 10.92 7.67
CA GLY A 474 -23.95 11.94 8.24
C GLY A 474 -24.31 13.40 7.90
N TRP A 475 -23.34 14.28 8.15
CA TRP A 475 -23.33 15.67 7.66
C TRP A 475 -23.20 15.72 6.13
N LEU A 476 -23.66 16.82 5.50
CA LEU A 476 -23.74 17.00 4.04
C LEU A 476 -24.31 15.78 3.28
N SER A 477 -25.26 15.07 3.91
CA SER A 477 -25.90 13.85 3.41
C SER A 477 -27.42 13.92 3.53
N ASN A 478 -28.12 13.04 2.82
CA ASN A 478 -29.58 12.89 2.84
C ASN A 478 -29.99 11.44 2.51
N GLN A 479 -31.30 11.16 2.41
CA GLN A 479 -31.85 9.82 2.10
C GLN A 479 -31.30 9.14 0.83
N TYR A 480 -30.78 9.90 -0.14
CA TYR A 480 -30.25 9.40 -1.40
C TYR A 480 -28.74 9.08 -1.35
N THR A 481 -28.02 9.53 -0.33
CA THR A 481 -26.57 9.27 -0.17
C THR A 481 -26.33 7.76 0.00
N ASN A 482 -25.29 7.23 -0.66
CA ASN A 482 -25.04 5.78 -0.87
C ASN A 482 -25.14 4.89 0.38
N ILE A 483 -24.77 5.38 1.56
CA ILE A 483 -24.96 4.65 2.82
C ILE A 483 -26.36 4.06 2.99
N ASN A 484 -27.41 4.84 2.67
CA ASN A 484 -28.79 4.45 2.92
C ASN A 484 -29.22 3.25 2.05
N PRO A 485 -29.10 3.29 0.70
CA PRO A 485 -29.41 2.12 -0.12
C PRO A 485 -28.48 0.94 0.17
N THR A 486 -27.17 1.15 0.38
CA THR A 486 -26.23 0.05 0.62
C THR A 486 -26.58 -0.74 1.89
N ILE A 487 -26.81 -0.07 3.02
CA ILE A 487 -27.19 -0.75 4.27
C ILE A 487 -28.61 -1.33 4.17
N ARG A 488 -29.57 -0.58 3.58
CA ARG A 488 -30.93 -1.07 3.34
C ARG A 488 -30.94 -2.37 2.56
N ASP A 489 -30.21 -2.42 1.44
CA ASP A 489 -30.26 -3.56 0.53
C ASP A 489 -29.53 -4.78 1.08
N ALA A 490 -28.50 -4.60 1.92
CA ALA A 490 -27.89 -5.66 2.70
C ALA A 490 -28.90 -6.33 3.66
N TYR A 491 -29.62 -5.54 4.48
CA TYR A 491 -30.63 -6.09 5.40
C TYR A 491 -31.83 -6.71 4.67
N LEU A 492 -32.36 -6.03 3.66
CA LEU A 492 -33.52 -6.54 2.90
C LEU A 492 -33.17 -7.71 1.97
N GLY A 493 -31.91 -7.85 1.57
CA GLY A 493 -31.41 -9.08 0.96
C GLY A 493 -31.48 -10.24 1.94
N LYS A 494 -30.89 -10.07 3.14
CA LYS A 494 -30.68 -11.16 4.11
C LYS A 494 -31.92 -11.61 4.86
N SER A 495 -32.73 -10.70 5.41
CA SER A 495 -33.83 -11.06 6.32
C SER A 495 -35.09 -10.21 6.12
N ASP A 496 -36.25 -10.75 6.52
CA ASP A 496 -37.48 -9.98 6.61
C ASP A 496 -37.37 -8.97 7.76
N THR A 497 -37.11 -7.73 7.38
CA THR A 497 -36.68 -6.64 8.27
C THR A 497 -37.47 -5.38 7.92
N ASN A 498 -37.88 -4.60 8.93
CA ASN A 498 -38.33 -3.22 8.69
C ASN A 498 -37.09 -2.33 8.65
N VAL A 499 -36.71 -1.79 7.49
CA VAL A 499 -35.61 -0.83 7.41
C VAL A 499 -36.19 0.58 7.34
N ILE A 500 -35.88 1.41 8.33
CA ILE A 500 -36.30 2.81 8.41
C ILE A 500 -35.08 3.67 8.13
N VAL A 501 -35.02 4.29 6.95
CA VAL A 501 -34.03 5.35 6.69
C VAL A 501 -34.56 6.64 7.30
N MET A 502 -33.75 7.28 8.13
CA MET A 502 -34.06 8.59 8.69
C MET A 502 -33.35 9.68 7.90
N ASP A 503 -34.13 10.59 7.32
CA ASP A 503 -33.62 11.82 6.72
C ASP A 503 -33.76 12.98 7.70
N TRP A 504 -32.62 13.59 8.03
CA TRP A 504 -32.51 14.75 8.92
C TRP A 504 -31.83 15.94 8.22
N ARG A 505 -31.91 15.99 6.88
CA ARG A 505 -31.18 16.96 6.04
C ARG A 505 -31.36 18.43 6.43
N ARG A 506 -32.49 18.78 7.08
CA ARG A 506 -32.78 20.15 7.52
C ARG A 506 -31.69 20.71 8.44
N LEU A 507 -31.04 19.85 9.23
CA LEU A 507 -29.88 20.19 10.03
C LEU A 507 -28.58 19.62 9.45
N ALA A 508 -28.62 18.45 8.80
CA ALA A 508 -27.41 17.84 8.23
C ALA A 508 -26.77 18.66 7.08
N LEU A 509 -27.53 19.58 6.48
CA LEU A 509 -27.06 20.51 5.44
C LEU A 509 -26.78 21.94 5.98
N ALA A 510 -26.91 22.18 7.29
CA ALA A 510 -26.45 23.42 7.92
C ALA A 510 -24.92 23.42 8.05
N ASP A 511 -24.34 24.55 8.49
CA ASP A 511 -22.93 24.59 8.85
C ASP A 511 -22.60 23.57 9.96
N TYR A 512 -21.34 23.15 10.04
CA TYR A 512 -20.94 22.06 10.92
C TYR A 512 -21.17 22.38 12.40
N ALA A 513 -20.98 23.63 12.85
CA ALA A 513 -21.15 24.01 14.25
C ALA A 513 -22.64 23.99 14.67
N THR A 514 -23.53 24.46 13.81
CA THR A 514 -24.99 24.32 13.94
C THR A 514 -25.40 22.85 13.94
N ALA A 515 -24.90 22.05 12.99
CA ALA A 515 -25.21 20.63 12.91
C ALA A 515 -24.79 19.88 14.19
N VAL A 516 -23.56 20.11 14.68
CA VAL A 516 -23.04 19.57 15.94
C VAL A 516 -23.95 19.93 17.13
N ARG A 517 -24.36 21.20 17.26
CA ARG A 517 -25.22 21.63 18.38
C ARG A 517 -26.62 21.02 18.34
N GLY A 518 -27.18 20.75 17.16
CA GLY A 518 -28.56 20.25 17.03
C GLY A 518 -28.71 18.73 17.05
N VAL A 519 -27.63 17.94 16.87
CA VAL A 519 -27.66 16.46 16.94
C VAL A 519 -28.40 15.90 18.17
N PRO A 520 -28.24 16.42 19.40
CA PRO A 520 -28.97 15.91 20.56
C PRO A 520 -30.50 16.05 20.42
N ALA A 521 -30.99 17.16 19.84
CA ALA A 521 -32.41 17.37 19.57
C ALA A 521 -32.93 16.43 18.46
N VAL A 522 -32.16 16.25 17.39
CA VAL A 522 -32.47 15.31 16.30
C VAL A 522 -32.54 13.87 16.80
N GLY A 523 -31.58 13.46 17.65
CA GLY A 523 -31.57 12.15 18.30
C GLY A 523 -32.75 11.95 19.26
N ARG A 524 -33.09 12.97 20.06
CA ARG A 524 -34.31 12.97 20.89
C ARG A 524 -35.56 12.70 20.06
N GLY A 525 -35.71 13.40 18.92
CA GLY A 525 -36.84 13.20 18.00
C GLY A 525 -36.92 11.78 17.44
N LEU A 526 -35.80 11.17 17.07
CA LEU A 526 -35.76 9.75 16.68
C LEU A 526 -36.18 8.82 17.83
N GLY A 527 -35.69 9.07 19.06
CA GLY A 527 -36.10 8.30 20.25
C GLY A 527 -37.61 8.36 20.48
N GLN A 528 -38.19 9.56 20.37
CA GLN A 528 -39.65 9.79 20.51
C GLN A 528 -40.45 9.11 19.40
N PHE A 529 -39.98 9.13 18.16
CA PHE A 529 -40.58 8.37 17.06
C PHE A 529 -40.56 6.86 17.33
N LEU A 530 -39.46 6.31 17.88
CA LEU A 530 -39.36 4.89 18.21
C LEU A 530 -40.23 4.50 19.41
N ILE A 531 -40.41 5.37 20.40
CA ILE A 531 -41.41 5.21 21.46
C ILE A 531 -42.82 5.16 20.88
N PHE A 532 -43.15 6.09 19.97
CA PHE A 532 -44.43 6.09 19.27
C PHE A 532 -44.64 4.80 18.44
N LEU A 533 -43.61 4.34 17.72
CA LEU A 533 -43.63 3.08 16.97
C LEU A 533 -43.92 1.88 17.89
N ASN A 534 -43.26 1.81 19.05
CA ASN A 534 -43.54 0.79 20.08
C ASN A 534 -44.98 0.88 20.60
N GLN A 535 -45.51 2.08 20.87
CA GLN A 535 -46.89 2.27 21.34
C GLN A 535 -47.94 1.85 20.30
N VAL A 536 -47.73 2.14 19.01
CA VAL A 536 -48.67 1.80 17.94
C VAL A 536 -48.64 0.31 17.58
N THR A 537 -47.47 -0.33 17.65
CA THR A 537 -47.24 -1.66 17.06
C THR A 537 -47.00 -2.77 18.08
N GLY A 538 -46.67 -2.42 19.32
CA GLY A 538 -46.25 -3.36 20.36
C GLY A 538 -44.80 -3.87 20.21
N GLN A 539 -44.07 -3.52 19.14
CA GLN A 539 -42.71 -4.05 18.93
C GLN A 539 -41.75 -3.58 20.04
N PRO A 540 -41.09 -4.49 20.79
CA PRO A 540 -40.18 -4.11 21.86
C PRO A 540 -38.86 -3.54 21.31
N PHE A 541 -38.26 -2.60 22.06
CA PHE A 541 -36.94 -2.01 21.71
C PHE A 541 -35.81 -3.05 21.60
N SER A 542 -35.96 -4.23 22.22
CA SER A 542 -35.06 -5.38 22.06
C SER A 542 -35.10 -6.05 20.68
N GLN A 543 -35.93 -5.57 19.74
CA GLN A 543 -35.88 -5.91 18.32
C GLN A 543 -35.40 -4.74 17.43
N MET A 544 -34.91 -3.65 18.02
CA MET A 544 -34.48 -2.45 17.30
C MET A 544 -32.96 -2.31 17.27
N HIS A 545 -32.40 -2.12 16.07
CA HIS A 545 -30.98 -1.85 15.83
C HIS A 545 -30.84 -0.46 15.21
N LEU A 546 -30.12 0.45 15.87
CA LEU A 546 -29.87 1.80 15.38
C LEU A 546 -28.47 1.86 14.76
N VAL A 547 -28.35 2.26 13.50
CA VAL A 547 -27.10 2.37 12.75
C VAL A 547 -26.93 3.80 12.29
N GLY A 548 -25.82 4.44 12.65
CA GLY A 548 -25.56 5.83 12.31
C GLY A 548 -24.13 6.06 11.85
N PHE A 549 -23.94 6.92 10.86
CA PHE A 549 -22.64 7.23 10.27
C PHE A 549 -22.24 8.69 10.48
N SER A 550 -20.96 8.96 10.74
CA SER A 550 -20.45 10.33 10.94
C SER A 550 -21.23 11.03 12.08
N LEU A 551 -21.76 12.25 11.89
CA LEU A 551 -22.68 12.88 12.86
C LEU A 551 -23.93 12.02 13.16
N GLY A 552 -24.40 11.21 12.20
CA GLY A 552 -25.50 10.27 12.39
C GLY A 552 -25.22 9.20 13.45
N ALA A 553 -23.96 8.84 13.68
CA ALA A 553 -23.57 7.94 14.77
C ALA A 553 -23.91 8.53 16.15
N HIS A 554 -23.80 9.85 16.29
CA HIS A 554 -24.19 10.55 17.51
C HIS A 554 -25.70 10.77 17.60
N VAL A 555 -26.40 10.93 16.46
CA VAL A 555 -27.87 10.94 16.43
C VAL A 555 -28.44 9.63 16.98
N VAL A 556 -27.95 8.46 16.53
CA VAL A 556 -28.42 7.16 17.05
C VAL A 556 -28.04 6.92 18.51
N GLY A 557 -26.89 7.41 18.98
CA GLY A 557 -26.52 7.39 20.39
C GLY A 557 -27.49 8.18 21.27
N ASN A 558 -27.81 9.42 20.87
CA ASN A 558 -28.78 10.25 21.59
C ASN A 558 -30.21 9.67 21.54
N ALA A 559 -30.61 9.06 20.43
CA ALA A 559 -31.89 8.35 20.33
C ALA A 559 -31.96 7.12 21.26
N GLY A 560 -30.91 6.31 21.29
CA GLY A 560 -30.80 5.17 22.19
C GLY A 560 -30.83 5.57 23.67
N ARG A 561 -30.25 6.73 24.00
CA ARG A 561 -30.32 7.36 25.33
C ARG A 561 -31.71 7.84 25.72
N GLU A 562 -32.47 8.43 24.80
CA GLU A 562 -33.90 8.78 25.00
C GLU A 562 -34.76 7.51 25.19
N LEU A 563 -34.39 6.38 24.55
CA LEU A 563 -34.96 5.05 24.82
C LEU A 563 -34.52 4.43 26.15
N GLY A 564 -33.66 5.11 26.93
CA GLY A 564 -33.11 4.61 28.19
C GLY A 564 -32.13 3.44 28.03
N GLY A 565 -31.38 3.40 26.92
CA GLY A 565 -30.44 2.32 26.58
C GLY A 565 -31.12 1.00 26.17
N ARG A 566 -32.44 1.02 25.90
CA ARG A 566 -33.25 -0.20 25.67
C ARG A 566 -33.23 -0.74 24.24
N ALA A 567 -32.62 -0.02 23.30
CA ALA A 567 -32.41 -0.52 21.93
C ALA A 567 -31.49 -1.75 21.96
N ALA A 568 -31.80 -2.77 21.16
CA ALA A 568 -31.06 -4.03 21.16
C ALA A 568 -29.59 -3.86 20.78
N ARG A 569 -29.33 -3.00 19.79
CA ARG A 569 -27.97 -2.68 19.31
C ARG A 569 -27.89 -1.24 18.81
N VAL A 570 -26.75 -0.59 19.04
CA VAL A 570 -26.36 0.65 18.39
C VAL A 570 -25.03 0.43 17.68
N THR A 571 -24.92 0.80 16.41
CA THR A 571 -23.67 0.74 15.63
C THR A 571 -23.29 2.13 15.15
N ALA A 572 -22.12 2.59 15.59
CA ALA A 572 -21.50 3.84 15.18
C ALA A 572 -20.49 3.59 14.04
N LEU A 573 -20.83 4.04 12.84
CA LEU A 573 -19.97 3.93 11.66
C LEU A 573 -19.15 5.22 11.56
N ASP A 574 -17.84 5.10 11.75
CA ASP A 574 -16.85 6.18 11.84
C ASP A 574 -17.41 7.46 12.48
N PRO A 575 -17.76 7.42 13.78
CA PRO A 575 -18.40 8.55 14.48
C PRO A 575 -17.53 9.80 14.35
N ALA A 576 -18.11 10.94 13.96
CA ALA A 576 -17.35 12.12 13.59
C ALA A 576 -16.49 12.68 14.73
N GLY A 577 -15.24 13.05 14.46
CA GLY A 577 -14.25 13.53 15.42
C GLY A 577 -14.34 15.02 15.80
N PRO A 578 -14.38 15.96 14.82
CA PRO A 578 -14.37 17.39 15.09
C PRO A 578 -15.56 17.82 15.96
N LEU A 579 -15.28 18.56 17.05
CA LEU A 579 -16.24 18.97 18.10
C LEU A 579 -16.95 17.84 18.87
N TRP A 580 -16.57 16.57 18.66
CA TRP A 580 -17.19 15.40 19.30
C TRP A 580 -16.22 14.52 20.11
N ASN A 581 -14.90 14.61 19.84
CA ASN A 581 -13.85 13.88 20.57
C ASN A 581 -13.98 13.92 22.10
N TYR A 582 -14.52 15.01 22.69
CA TYR A 582 -14.76 15.14 24.14
C TYR A 582 -16.20 15.53 24.50
N ASN A 583 -17.13 15.49 23.54
CA ASN A 583 -18.51 15.95 23.75
C ASN A 583 -19.29 14.94 24.62
N SER A 584 -19.93 15.42 25.69
CA SER A 584 -20.70 14.59 26.63
C SER A 584 -21.92 13.91 26.00
N ASN A 585 -22.43 14.43 24.88
CA ASN A 585 -23.56 13.85 24.15
C ASN A 585 -23.13 12.80 23.12
N ARG A 586 -21.83 12.55 22.92
CA ARG A 586 -21.32 11.60 21.92
C ARG A 586 -21.90 10.20 22.15
N VAL A 587 -21.79 9.34 21.13
CA VAL A 587 -22.18 7.93 21.27
C VAL A 587 -21.34 7.28 22.37
N ASN A 588 -21.97 6.54 23.27
CA ASN A 588 -21.30 5.90 24.41
C ASN A 588 -21.87 4.50 24.71
N PRO A 589 -21.19 3.67 25.52
CA PRO A 589 -21.55 2.26 25.74
C PRO A 589 -22.89 2.00 26.46
N ASN A 590 -23.59 3.04 26.93
CA ASN A 590 -24.89 2.94 27.60
C ASN A 590 -26.07 3.32 26.68
N ASP A 591 -25.81 3.73 25.43
CA ASP A 591 -26.87 4.17 24.50
C ASP A 591 -27.70 2.99 23.94
N GLY A 592 -27.30 1.75 24.20
CA GLY A 592 -28.07 0.55 23.88
C GLY A 592 -27.68 -0.62 24.77
N VAL A 593 -28.35 -1.77 24.60
CA VAL A 593 -28.01 -3.03 25.29
C VAL A 593 -26.64 -3.54 24.85
N TYR A 594 -26.27 -3.28 23.59
CA TYR A 594 -24.93 -3.45 23.05
C TYR A 594 -24.63 -2.33 22.06
N VAL A 595 -23.51 -1.64 22.24
CA VAL A 595 -23.01 -0.56 21.39
C VAL A 595 -21.68 -0.99 20.80
N GLU A 596 -21.51 -0.81 19.49
CA GLU A 596 -20.23 -1.01 18.81
C GLU A 596 -19.88 0.22 17.94
N ALA A 597 -18.60 0.41 17.68
CA ALA A 597 -18.11 1.42 16.73
C ALA A 597 -17.20 0.80 15.68
N ILE A 598 -17.15 1.37 14.46
CA ILE A 598 -16.23 0.98 13.39
C ILE A 598 -15.47 2.22 12.95
N HIS A 599 -14.21 2.34 13.37
CA HIS A 599 -13.33 3.47 13.11
C HIS A 599 -12.51 3.22 11.84
N THR A 600 -12.61 4.11 10.86
CA THR A 600 -11.89 3.98 9.58
C THR A 600 -11.08 5.21 9.19
N ASP A 601 -11.39 6.39 9.73
CA ASP A 601 -10.66 7.66 9.52
C ASP A 601 -10.34 8.39 10.85
N GLY A 602 -10.00 7.65 11.90
CA GLY A 602 -9.77 8.15 13.27
C GLY A 602 -8.42 8.82 13.56
N GLY A 603 -7.70 9.29 12.54
CA GLY A 603 -6.31 9.76 12.68
C GLY A 603 -6.17 11.05 13.49
N SER A 604 -5.19 11.09 14.41
CA SER A 604 -4.97 12.21 15.36
C SER A 604 -4.69 13.59 14.73
N VAL A 605 -4.41 13.66 13.43
CA VAL A 605 -4.25 14.91 12.68
C VAL A 605 -5.05 14.82 11.39
N GLY A 606 -6.17 15.56 11.31
CA GLY A 606 -6.99 15.69 10.11
C GLY A 606 -8.02 14.58 9.84
N GLY A 607 -8.07 13.52 10.65
CA GLY A 607 -9.10 12.48 10.53
C GLY A 607 -10.50 13.01 10.83
N LEU A 608 -11.49 12.60 10.02
CA LEU A 608 -12.89 12.98 10.14
C LEU A 608 -13.62 12.18 11.24
N GLY A 609 -13.11 11.01 11.61
CA GLY A 609 -13.65 10.15 12.68
C GLY A 609 -12.98 10.37 14.05
N ILE A 610 -13.63 9.91 15.12
CA ILE A 610 -13.03 9.80 16.46
C ILE A 610 -12.00 8.66 16.44
N GLY A 611 -10.76 8.91 16.87
CA GLY A 611 -9.72 7.88 16.99
C GLY A 611 -9.77 7.03 18.26
N SER A 612 -10.54 7.46 19.27
CA SER A 612 -10.62 6.82 20.59
C SER A 612 -11.87 5.95 20.78
N ASN A 613 -11.80 5.00 21.70
CA ASN A 613 -12.92 4.12 22.04
C ASN A 613 -14.16 4.89 22.51
N VAL A 614 -15.32 4.53 21.98
CA VAL A 614 -16.63 5.12 22.30
C VAL A 614 -17.71 4.07 22.60
N ALA A 615 -17.45 2.77 22.45
CA ALA A 615 -18.46 1.73 22.49
C ALA A 615 -18.16 0.59 23.49
N ASN A 616 -19.02 -0.46 23.54
CA ASN A 616 -18.68 -1.68 24.28
C ASN A 616 -17.60 -2.49 23.55
N ALA A 617 -17.56 -2.39 22.21
CA ALA A 617 -16.50 -2.90 21.35
C ALA A 617 -16.22 -1.90 20.21
N ASP A 618 -14.95 -1.57 20.01
CA ASP A 618 -14.52 -0.56 19.04
C ASP A 618 -13.65 -1.22 17.97
N PHE A 619 -14.12 -1.28 16.73
CA PHE A 619 -13.43 -1.96 15.63
C PHE A 619 -12.56 -1.00 14.83
N TYR A 620 -11.30 -1.36 14.59
CA TYR A 620 -10.34 -0.56 13.83
C TYR A 620 -9.84 -1.32 12.58
N PRO A 621 -10.68 -1.48 11.53
CA PRO A 621 -10.24 -1.99 10.23
C PRO A 621 -8.97 -1.29 9.75
N ASN A 622 -7.93 -2.07 9.40
CA ASN A 622 -6.66 -1.55 8.89
C ASN A 622 -5.96 -0.53 9.83
N GLY A 623 -6.14 -0.69 11.15
CA GLY A 623 -5.64 0.25 12.16
C GLY A 623 -6.50 1.50 12.34
N GLY A 624 -7.59 1.62 11.59
CA GLY A 624 -8.66 2.61 11.75
C GLY A 624 -8.35 4.04 11.30
N ASN A 625 -7.30 4.24 10.50
CA ASN A 625 -6.87 5.58 10.04
C ASN A 625 -6.77 5.71 8.52
N SER A 626 -6.39 4.65 7.81
CA SER A 626 -6.18 4.69 6.35
C SER A 626 -6.58 3.35 5.76
N GLN A 627 -7.48 3.40 4.77
CA GLN A 627 -8.17 2.21 4.28
C GLN A 627 -7.61 1.78 2.91
N PRO A 628 -7.46 0.46 2.65
CA PRO A 628 -6.99 -0.05 1.37
C PRO A 628 -7.84 0.45 0.19
N GLY A 629 -7.19 1.09 -0.78
CA GLY A 629 -7.83 1.71 -1.94
C GLY A 629 -8.29 3.16 -1.75
N CYS A 630 -8.07 3.76 -0.58
CA CYS A 630 -8.43 5.14 -0.29
C CYS A 630 -7.24 6.11 -0.34
N TYR A 631 -7.46 7.26 -0.98
CA TYR A 631 -6.48 8.35 -1.13
C TYR A 631 -6.95 9.67 -0.51
N THR A 632 -8.14 9.68 0.11
CA THR A 632 -8.76 10.84 0.74
C THR A 632 -9.44 10.42 2.04
N ASN A 633 -9.55 11.37 2.97
CA ASN A 633 -10.24 11.16 4.24
C ASN A 633 -11.73 10.83 4.02
N LEU A 634 -12.39 11.38 2.98
CA LEU A 634 -13.75 10.95 2.59
C LEU A 634 -13.84 9.45 2.30
N CYS A 635 -12.88 8.90 1.57
CA CYS A 635 -12.88 7.48 1.23
C CYS A 635 -12.65 6.62 2.47
N ASN A 636 -11.71 7.01 3.33
CA ASN A 636 -11.50 6.35 4.62
C ASN A 636 -12.78 6.38 5.47
N HIS A 637 -13.43 7.54 5.58
CA HIS A 637 -14.66 7.76 6.33
C HIS A 637 -15.79 6.86 5.80
N ASN A 638 -16.03 6.89 4.49
CA ASN A 638 -17.06 6.07 3.83
C ASN A 638 -16.85 4.55 3.97
N ARG A 639 -15.60 4.09 4.10
CA ARG A 639 -15.30 2.66 4.24
C ARG A 639 -16.01 2.00 5.43
N ALA A 640 -16.36 2.73 6.49
CA ALA A 640 -17.07 2.14 7.63
C ALA A 640 -18.45 1.58 7.25
N TRP A 641 -19.23 2.28 6.42
CA TRP A 641 -20.55 1.79 5.99
C TRP A 641 -20.45 0.72 4.91
N GLU A 642 -19.42 0.74 4.06
CA GLU A 642 -19.11 -0.33 3.11
C GLU A 642 -18.79 -1.64 3.84
N LEU A 643 -17.89 -1.59 4.84
CA LEU A 643 -17.52 -2.75 5.66
C LEU A 643 -18.69 -3.26 6.49
N PHE A 644 -19.52 -2.37 7.05
CA PHE A 644 -20.71 -2.79 7.79
C PHE A 644 -21.77 -3.44 6.91
N ALA A 645 -22.02 -2.94 5.70
CA ALA A 645 -22.91 -3.62 4.75
C ALA A 645 -22.37 -5.01 4.35
N ALA A 646 -21.06 -5.16 4.24
CA ALA A 646 -20.41 -6.46 4.04
C ALA A 646 -20.57 -7.40 5.26
N THR A 647 -20.50 -6.91 6.51
CA THR A 647 -20.80 -7.76 7.69
C THR A 647 -22.26 -8.15 7.78
N VAL A 648 -23.18 -7.23 7.46
CA VAL A 648 -24.62 -7.56 7.38
C VAL A 648 -24.84 -8.65 6.35
N THR A 649 -24.30 -8.51 5.15
CA THR A 649 -24.50 -9.49 4.06
C THR A 649 -23.81 -10.83 4.36
N TYR A 650 -22.49 -10.83 4.55
CA TYR A 650 -21.66 -12.04 4.59
C TYR A 650 -21.23 -12.50 5.99
N ASN A 651 -21.30 -11.63 6.99
CA ASN A 651 -20.96 -11.94 8.39
C ASN A 651 -19.57 -12.57 8.60
N HIS A 652 -18.58 -12.15 7.81
CA HIS A 652 -17.24 -12.77 7.80
C HIS A 652 -16.09 -11.85 8.26
N LEU A 653 -16.33 -10.57 8.60
CA LEU A 653 -15.28 -9.74 9.20
C LEU A 653 -15.22 -10.02 10.71
N VAL A 654 -14.09 -10.52 11.21
CA VAL A 654 -13.90 -10.82 12.64
C VAL A 654 -12.84 -9.91 13.24
N GLY A 655 -13.20 -9.24 14.34
CA GLY A 655 -12.28 -8.44 15.14
C GLY A 655 -11.30 -9.30 15.93
N ARG A 656 -9.99 -9.05 15.81
CA ARG A 656 -9.00 -9.57 16.77
C ARG A 656 -8.77 -8.59 17.89
N LEU A 657 -8.89 -9.06 19.13
CA LEU A 657 -8.68 -8.24 20.32
C LEU A 657 -7.25 -7.68 20.39
N CYS A 658 -7.15 -6.37 20.63
CA CYS A 658 -5.90 -5.65 20.83
C CYS A 658 -5.94 -4.96 22.20
N THR A 659 -4.87 -5.08 22.99
CA THR A 659 -4.79 -4.52 24.35
C THR A 659 -4.10 -3.17 24.43
N THR A 660 -3.52 -2.67 23.33
CA THR A 660 -2.91 -1.33 23.25
C THR A 660 -3.12 -0.69 21.88
N GLN A 661 -3.10 0.65 21.81
CA GLN A 661 -3.18 1.38 20.54
C GLN A 661 -2.06 0.97 19.58
N SER A 662 -0.85 0.74 20.09
CA SER A 662 0.28 0.26 19.30
C SER A 662 0.00 -1.10 18.65
N GLN A 663 -0.73 -2.00 19.30
CA GLN A 663 -1.10 -3.27 18.68
C GLN A 663 -2.06 -3.09 17.50
N LEU A 664 -3.03 -2.16 17.61
CA LEU A 664 -3.94 -1.77 16.52
C LEU A 664 -3.14 -1.18 15.35
N THR A 665 -2.33 -0.15 15.60
CA THR A 665 -1.56 0.58 14.59
C THR A 665 -0.56 -0.31 13.85
N TRP A 666 0.12 -1.22 14.56
CA TRP A 666 1.12 -2.11 13.97
C TRP A 666 0.56 -3.46 13.51
N ASN A 667 -0.76 -3.68 13.64
CA ASN A 667 -1.45 -4.96 13.39
C ASN A 667 -0.75 -6.17 14.06
N THR A 668 -0.33 -5.99 15.32
CA THR A 668 0.40 -7.00 16.11
C THR A 668 -0.47 -7.66 17.19
N CYS A 669 -1.80 -7.50 17.09
CA CYS A 669 -2.77 -8.08 18.02
C CYS A 669 -2.66 -9.61 18.04
N ARG A 670 -2.53 -10.16 19.25
CA ARG A 670 -2.40 -11.60 19.51
C ARG A 670 -3.57 -12.04 20.37
N ASP A 671 -4.09 -13.23 20.12
CA ASP A 671 -5.03 -13.86 21.05
C ASP A 671 -4.40 -13.95 22.45
N PRO A 672 -5.10 -13.49 23.50
CA PRO A 672 -4.91 -14.05 24.83
C PRO A 672 -5.20 -15.55 24.76
N GLU A 673 -4.44 -16.36 25.51
CA GLU A 673 -4.57 -17.82 25.48
C GLU A 673 -6.02 -18.30 25.72
N CYS A 674 -6.36 -19.47 25.16
CA CYS A 674 -7.68 -20.10 25.26
C CYS A 674 -8.16 -20.35 26.70
N THR A 675 -8.67 -19.33 27.39
CA THR A 675 -9.28 -19.47 28.72
C THR A 675 -10.47 -18.53 28.92
N ALA A 676 -11.65 -19.16 29.06
CA ALA A 676 -12.86 -18.70 29.76
C ALA A 676 -13.62 -17.44 29.29
N TRP A 677 -14.95 -17.59 29.27
CA TRP A 677 -15.90 -16.49 29.24
C TRP A 677 -15.93 -15.75 30.59
N THR A 678 -15.63 -14.45 30.61
CA THR A 678 -16.06 -13.50 31.65
C THR A 678 -16.26 -12.08 31.07
N PRO A 679 -17.12 -11.23 31.67
CA PRO A 679 -17.70 -10.07 30.99
C PRO A 679 -16.98 -8.72 31.19
N LEU A 680 -17.14 -7.86 30.17
CA LEU A 680 -17.08 -6.38 30.14
C LEU A 680 -15.76 -5.67 30.51
N GLY A 681 -15.27 -4.86 29.56
CA GLY A 681 -14.21 -3.86 29.81
C GLY A 681 -13.55 -3.27 28.56
N VAL A 682 -14.31 -2.55 27.72
CA VAL A 682 -13.87 -1.71 26.57
C VAL A 682 -12.67 -2.23 25.78
N TYR A 683 -12.94 -2.91 24.68
CA TYR A 683 -11.95 -3.67 23.93
C TYR A 683 -11.94 -3.31 22.45
N ALA A 684 -10.78 -2.83 21.99
CA ALA A 684 -10.56 -2.47 20.59
C ALA A 684 -10.15 -3.70 19.77
N ALA A 685 -10.70 -3.84 18.56
CA ALA A 685 -10.49 -5.03 17.74
C ALA A 685 -10.19 -4.72 16.26
N THR A 686 -9.14 -5.31 15.68
CA THR A 686 -8.88 -5.16 14.24
C THR A 686 -9.79 -6.07 13.43
N ALA A 687 -10.68 -5.49 12.61
CA ALA A 687 -11.51 -6.28 11.70
C ALA A 687 -10.63 -6.92 10.61
N VAL A 688 -10.55 -8.24 10.61
CA VAL A 688 -9.86 -9.04 9.60
C VAL A 688 -10.90 -9.84 8.81
N PRO A 689 -10.82 -9.91 7.47
CA PRO A 689 -11.66 -10.84 6.71
C PRO A 689 -11.35 -12.30 7.10
N VAL A 690 -12.38 -13.02 7.51
CA VAL A 690 -12.37 -14.47 7.68
C VAL A 690 -12.95 -15.09 6.42
N ASN A 691 -12.39 -16.21 5.99
CA ASN A 691 -12.93 -16.95 4.85
C ASN A 691 -14.18 -17.73 5.26
N SER A 692 -15.36 -17.26 4.83
CA SER A 692 -16.51 -18.11 4.51
C SER A 692 -17.55 -17.32 3.69
N ASP A 693 -17.88 -17.85 2.51
CA ASP A 693 -19.03 -17.54 1.64
C ASP A 693 -19.34 -16.06 1.31
N TYR A 694 -18.92 -15.63 0.11
CA TYR A 694 -19.59 -14.53 -0.60
C TYR A 694 -20.89 -15.04 -1.24
N SER A 695 -21.83 -14.12 -1.41
CA SER A 695 -22.69 -14.08 -2.60
C SER A 695 -22.70 -12.65 -3.18
N GLU A 696 -22.12 -12.49 -4.37
CA GLU A 696 -22.42 -11.38 -5.30
C GLU A 696 -21.89 -9.95 -4.97
N ALA A 697 -20.79 -9.79 -4.22
CA ALA A 697 -20.03 -8.52 -4.19
C ALA A 697 -18.79 -8.60 -5.09
N ARG A 698 -18.97 -8.28 -6.38
CA ARG A 698 -17.99 -8.20 -7.49
C ARG A 698 -16.49 -8.29 -7.12
N GLU A 699 -15.96 -9.52 -7.16
CA GLU A 699 -14.52 -9.81 -7.11
C GLU A 699 -13.81 -9.59 -8.46
N TYR A 700 -14.57 -9.66 -9.56
CA TYR A 700 -14.12 -9.43 -10.93
C TYR A 700 -14.83 -8.23 -11.56
N PRO A 701 -14.15 -7.46 -12.43
CA PRO A 701 -14.83 -6.47 -13.28
C PRO A 701 -15.78 -7.17 -14.25
N ARG A 702 -16.83 -6.45 -14.70
CA ARG A 702 -17.82 -6.98 -15.65
C ARG A 702 -17.19 -7.64 -16.88
N TYR A 703 -16.17 -6.98 -17.46
CA TYR A 703 -15.40 -7.52 -18.57
C TYR A 703 -14.06 -8.05 -18.05
N ILE A 704 -13.76 -9.31 -18.30
CA ILE A 704 -12.45 -9.93 -18.05
C ILE A 704 -11.82 -10.42 -19.35
N GLU A 705 -10.50 -10.62 -19.34
CA GLU A 705 -9.77 -11.32 -20.39
C GLU A 705 -9.53 -12.76 -19.90
N PHE A 706 -10.05 -13.76 -20.62
CA PHE A 706 -9.93 -15.18 -20.25
C PHE A 706 -9.47 -16.03 -21.45
N PRO A 707 -8.50 -16.95 -21.27
CA PRO A 707 -7.97 -17.76 -22.38
C PRO A 707 -8.89 -18.93 -22.76
N ASP A 708 -8.89 -19.31 -24.04
CA ASP A 708 -9.35 -20.63 -24.48
C ASP A 708 -8.27 -21.72 -24.32
N GLY A 709 -8.62 -22.96 -24.69
CA GLY A 709 -7.69 -24.10 -24.68
C GLY A 709 -6.50 -24.03 -25.64
N GLU A 710 -6.42 -23.03 -26.51
CA GLU A 710 -5.24 -22.75 -27.35
C GLU A 710 -4.41 -21.59 -26.77
N GLY A 711 -4.82 -21.04 -25.63
CA GLY A 711 -4.19 -19.87 -24.98
C GLY A 711 -4.53 -18.54 -25.64
N VAL A 712 -5.55 -18.48 -26.52
CA VAL A 712 -6.01 -17.24 -27.15
C VAL A 712 -6.94 -16.51 -26.17
N MET A 713 -6.69 -15.21 -25.97
CA MET A 713 -7.48 -14.39 -25.05
C MET A 713 -8.81 -13.96 -25.69
N HIS A 714 -9.89 -14.13 -24.92
CA HIS A 714 -11.22 -13.64 -25.23
C HIS A 714 -11.67 -12.63 -24.19
N THR A 715 -12.25 -11.52 -24.63
CA THR A 715 -12.95 -10.58 -23.74
C THR A 715 -14.31 -11.18 -23.37
N VAL A 716 -14.53 -11.43 -22.09
CA VAL A 716 -15.73 -12.10 -21.53
C VAL A 716 -16.56 -11.10 -20.74
N ASP A 717 -17.84 -10.95 -21.08
CA ASP A 717 -18.81 -10.23 -20.25
C ASP A 717 -19.40 -11.21 -19.21
N LEU A 718 -19.00 -11.05 -17.96
CA LEU A 718 -19.50 -11.84 -16.82
C LEU A 718 -20.95 -11.49 -16.43
N GLU A 719 -21.52 -10.44 -17.04
CA GLU A 719 -22.92 -10.02 -16.89
C GLU A 719 -23.69 -10.17 -18.21
N ALA A 720 -23.23 -11.04 -19.12
CA ALA A 720 -24.00 -11.45 -20.29
C ALA A 720 -25.24 -12.26 -19.89
N GLU A 721 -26.38 -11.95 -20.52
CA GLU A 721 -27.59 -12.76 -20.38
C GLU A 721 -27.32 -14.18 -20.92
N PRO A 722 -27.63 -15.25 -20.17
CA PRO A 722 -27.37 -16.62 -20.59
C PRO A 722 -28.26 -17.04 -21.77
N ASP A 723 -27.71 -17.83 -22.69
CA ASP A 723 -28.48 -18.46 -23.77
C ASP A 723 -29.37 -19.58 -23.21
N MET A 724 -30.58 -19.21 -22.83
CA MET A 724 -31.57 -20.12 -22.25
C MET A 724 -32.05 -21.19 -23.25
N GLU A 725 -32.01 -20.93 -24.56
CA GLU A 725 -32.42 -21.92 -25.58
C GLU A 725 -31.37 -23.03 -25.69
N LEU A 726 -30.08 -22.66 -25.74
CA LEU A 726 -28.97 -23.60 -25.71
C LEU A 726 -28.92 -24.41 -24.39
N LEU A 727 -29.16 -23.76 -23.25
CA LEU A 727 -29.21 -24.45 -21.94
C LEU A 727 -30.36 -25.47 -21.88
N GLU A 728 -31.53 -25.14 -22.43
CA GLU A 728 -32.65 -26.08 -22.55
C GLU A 728 -32.37 -27.22 -23.54
N GLU A 729 -31.64 -26.97 -24.64
CA GLU A 729 -31.23 -28.02 -25.58
C GLU A 729 -30.28 -29.02 -24.91
N ILE A 730 -29.22 -28.53 -24.25
CA ILE A 730 -28.22 -29.35 -23.56
C ILE A 730 -28.87 -30.18 -22.45
N ALA A 731 -29.80 -29.59 -21.68
CA ALA A 731 -30.55 -30.29 -20.64
C ALA A 731 -31.44 -31.42 -21.20
N ARG A 732 -31.91 -31.31 -22.46
CA ARG A 732 -32.72 -32.33 -23.14
C ARG A 732 -31.86 -33.40 -23.84
N ASN A 733 -30.68 -33.05 -24.33
CA ASN A 733 -29.77 -33.94 -25.08
C ASN A 733 -28.36 -34.04 -24.46
N PRO A 734 -28.20 -34.60 -23.24
CA PRO A 734 -26.87 -34.87 -22.65
C PRO A 734 -26.04 -35.89 -23.47
N ALA A 735 -26.67 -36.55 -24.44
CA ALA A 735 -26.04 -37.49 -25.36
C ALA A 735 -25.14 -36.85 -26.44
N ASN A 736 -25.13 -35.52 -26.56
CA ASN A 736 -24.27 -34.80 -27.52
C ASN A 736 -22.78 -34.79 -27.10
N ASN A 737 -22.46 -35.16 -25.85
CA ASN A 737 -21.08 -35.32 -25.38
C ASN A 737 -20.38 -36.49 -26.08
N GLN A 738 -19.17 -36.23 -26.61
CA GLN A 738 -18.37 -37.23 -27.33
C GLN A 738 -17.24 -37.76 -26.45
N TYR A 739 -17.04 -39.08 -26.44
CA TYR A 739 -16.03 -39.75 -25.62
C TYR A 739 -14.98 -40.40 -26.52
N PHE A 740 -13.70 -40.18 -26.23
CA PHE A 740 -12.58 -40.62 -27.05
C PHE A 740 -11.64 -41.53 -26.26
N LEU A 741 -11.61 -42.82 -26.62
CA LEU A 741 -10.77 -43.81 -25.97
C LEU A 741 -9.37 -43.87 -26.58
N PHE A 742 -8.36 -43.62 -25.76
CA PHE A 742 -6.96 -43.91 -26.04
C PHE A 742 -6.48 -45.09 -25.18
N THR A 743 -5.65 -45.97 -25.75
CA THR A 743 -4.99 -47.06 -25.01
C THR A 743 -3.55 -47.24 -25.50
N ARG A 744 -2.74 -48.05 -24.83
CA ARG A 744 -1.39 -48.41 -25.31
C ARG A 744 -1.36 -49.04 -26.71
N ARG A 745 -2.49 -49.56 -27.22
CA ARG A 745 -2.62 -50.10 -28.58
C ARG A 745 -2.96 -49.03 -29.63
N ASN A 746 -3.50 -47.90 -29.19
CA ASN A 746 -3.92 -46.77 -30.02
C ASN A 746 -3.59 -45.43 -29.32
N PRO A 747 -2.29 -45.15 -29.05
CA PRO A 747 -1.89 -44.02 -28.21
C PRO A 747 -2.10 -42.64 -28.88
N SER A 748 -2.23 -42.60 -30.21
CA SER A 748 -2.35 -41.35 -30.99
C SER A 748 -3.60 -41.30 -31.87
N ASN A 749 -4.43 -42.35 -31.85
CA ASN A 749 -5.65 -42.46 -32.66
C ASN A 749 -6.78 -42.91 -31.74
N SER A 750 -7.71 -42.00 -31.40
CA SER A 750 -8.82 -42.33 -30.52
C SER A 750 -9.82 -43.30 -31.17
N GLN A 751 -10.58 -44.00 -30.33
CA GLN A 751 -11.79 -44.71 -30.74
C GLN A 751 -12.98 -44.04 -30.05
N THR A 752 -13.98 -43.60 -30.83
CA THR A 752 -15.17 -42.95 -30.27
C THR A 752 -16.03 -43.95 -29.50
N LEU A 753 -16.26 -43.68 -28.22
CA LEU A 753 -17.28 -44.35 -27.42
C LEU A 753 -18.57 -43.53 -27.51
N VAL A 754 -19.69 -44.21 -27.70
CA VAL A 754 -21.01 -43.59 -27.88
C VAL A 754 -21.90 -43.96 -26.71
N ILE A 755 -22.51 -42.96 -26.09
CA ILE A 755 -23.41 -43.13 -24.95
C ILE A 755 -24.53 -44.13 -25.28
N ASN A 756 -24.86 -44.99 -24.32
CA ASN A 756 -25.86 -46.07 -24.46
C ASN A 756 -25.62 -47.07 -25.61
N ASN A 757 -24.44 -47.07 -26.25
CA ASN A 757 -24.08 -48.01 -27.31
C ASN A 757 -23.01 -48.99 -26.83
N ALA A 758 -23.44 -50.15 -26.29
CA ALA A 758 -22.55 -51.19 -25.80
C ALA A 758 -21.54 -51.69 -26.86
N ASN A 759 -21.93 -51.74 -28.14
CA ASN A 759 -21.05 -52.15 -29.24
C ASN A 759 -19.87 -51.19 -29.43
N SER A 760 -20.05 -49.89 -29.14
CA SER A 760 -18.94 -48.92 -29.19
C SER A 760 -17.85 -49.23 -28.16
N ILE A 761 -18.23 -49.78 -27.00
CA ILE A 761 -17.31 -50.20 -25.94
C ILE A 761 -16.68 -51.55 -26.29
N THR A 762 -17.49 -52.58 -26.61
CA THR A 762 -16.97 -53.94 -26.86
C THR A 762 -16.12 -54.08 -28.11
N ASN A 763 -16.32 -53.23 -29.11
CA ASN A 763 -15.53 -53.22 -30.35
C ASN A 763 -14.31 -52.28 -30.26
N SER A 764 -14.15 -51.54 -29.15
CA SER A 764 -12.98 -50.71 -28.88
C SER A 764 -11.86 -51.52 -28.19
N ASN A 765 -10.72 -50.89 -27.95
CA ASN A 765 -9.65 -51.45 -27.11
C ASN A 765 -9.92 -51.36 -25.60
N PHE A 766 -11.13 -50.98 -25.16
CA PHE A 766 -11.46 -50.84 -23.74
C PHE A 766 -11.34 -52.17 -22.98
N ASN A 767 -10.76 -52.12 -21.77
CA ASN A 767 -10.65 -53.27 -20.89
C ASN A 767 -11.05 -52.87 -19.48
N ALA A 768 -12.20 -53.37 -19.01
CA ALA A 768 -12.72 -53.09 -17.67
C ALA A 768 -11.81 -53.59 -16.52
N ASN A 769 -10.84 -54.45 -16.80
CA ASN A 769 -9.84 -54.91 -15.81
C ASN A 769 -8.65 -53.95 -15.67
N HIS A 770 -8.61 -52.85 -16.43
CA HIS A 770 -7.58 -51.82 -16.30
C HIS A 770 -8.15 -50.57 -15.62
N PRO A 771 -7.33 -49.81 -14.87
CA PRO A 771 -7.67 -48.46 -14.43
C PRO A 771 -8.18 -47.62 -15.61
N THR A 772 -9.36 -47.03 -15.45
CA THR A 772 -9.93 -46.09 -16.42
C THR A 772 -9.70 -44.68 -15.92
N VAL A 773 -9.02 -43.86 -16.71
CA VAL A 773 -8.82 -42.43 -16.45
C VAL A 773 -9.70 -41.68 -17.44
N VAL A 774 -10.54 -40.77 -16.93
CA VAL A 774 -11.36 -39.86 -17.73
C VAL A 774 -10.72 -38.48 -17.64
N ILE A 775 -10.51 -37.85 -18.80
CA ILE A 775 -10.02 -36.47 -18.91
C ILE A 775 -11.13 -35.66 -19.56
N ALA A 776 -11.49 -34.54 -18.95
CA ALA A 776 -12.41 -33.55 -19.51
C ALA A 776 -11.60 -32.29 -19.86
N HIS A 777 -11.94 -31.65 -20.97
CA HIS A 777 -11.25 -30.44 -21.43
C HIS A 777 -11.83 -29.17 -20.80
N GLY A 778 -11.04 -28.10 -20.81
CA GLY A 778 -11.46 -26.77 -20.34
C GLY A 778 -12.47 -26.04 -21.24
N TRP A 779 -12.74 -24.80 -20.86
CA TRP A 779 -13.63 -23.89 -21.58
C TRP A 779 -13.04 -23.48 -22.93
N LEU A 780 -13.87 -23.44 -23.98
CA LEU A 780 -13.49 -23.19 -25.38
C LEU A 780 -12.45 -24.18 -25.98
N SER A 781 -12.10 -25.26 -25.27
CA SER A 781 -11.26 -26.38 -25.76
C SER A 781 -12.07 -27.44 -26.52
N ASN A 782 -11.39 -28.38 -27.20
CA ASN A 782 -12.02 -29.53 -27.87
C ASN A 782 -11.13 -30.80 -27.86
N GLN A 783 -11.44 -31.79 -28.72
CA GLN A 783 -10.70 -33.05 -28.81
C GLN A 783 -9.31 -32.92 -29.49
N ASN A 784 -9.07 -31.88 -30.29
CA ASN A 784 -7.88 -31.71 -31.13
C ASN A 784 -6.93 -30.60 -30.65
N THR A 785 -7.34 -29.78 -29.67
CA THR A 785 -6.43 -28.96 -28.87
C THR A 785 -5.26 -29.82 -28.36
N ASP A 786 -4.10 -29.23 -28.06
CA ASP A 786 -2.88 -29.91 -27.60
C ASP A 786 -3.09 -30.85 -26.37
N ILE A 787 -4.23 -30.71 -25.68
CA ILE A 787 -4.73 -31.50 -24.54
C ILE A 787 -4.67 -33.03 -24.69
N ASN A 788 -5.21 -33.59 -25.77
CA ASN A 788 -5.55 -35.02 -25.78
C ASN A 788 -4.42 -35.99 -26.17
N PRO A 789 -3.44 -35.63 -27.02
CA PRO A 789 -2.27 -36.48 -27.24
C PRO A 789 -1.33 -36.54 -26.03
N THR A 790 -1.30 -35.47 -25.23
CA THR A 790 -0.36 -35.26 -24.11
C THR A 790 -0.97 -34.33 -23.06
N ILE A 791 -1.78 -34.90 -22.15
CA ILE A 791 -2.50 -34.27 -21.02
C ILE A 791 -2.12 -32.79 -20.79
N ARG A 792 -2.95 -31.86 -21.32
CA ARG A 792 -2.74 -30.41 -21.33
C ARG A 792 -4.05 -29.68 -21.02
N ASP A 793 -4.11 -28.78 -20.05
CA ASP A 793 -5.27 -27.88 -19.78
C ASP A 793 -6.57 -28.55 -19.24
N GLY A 794 -6.83 -28.64 -17.92
CA GLY A 794 -6.23 -27.98 -16.77
C GLY A 794 -6.68 -28.63 -15.45
N LEU A 795 -6.03 -28.30 -14.34
CA LEU A 795 -6.32 -28.85 -12.99
C LEU A 795 -6.37 -27.78 -11.87
N ASP A 796 -6.32 -26.51 -12.27
CA ASP A 796 -6.62 -25.36 -11.41
C ASP A 796 -8.11 -25.04 -11.60
N PRO A 797 -8.98 -25.24 -10.60
CA PRO A 797 -10.41 -24.98 -10.74
C PRO A 797 -10.64 -23.51 -11.13
N ALA A 798 -11.44 -23.23 -12.16
CA ALA A 798 -11.65 -21.86 -12.63
C ALA A 798 -12.32 -20.97 -11.57
N GLY A 799 -11.83 -19.75 -11.38
CA GLY A 799 -12.29 -18.79 -10.37
C GLY A 799 -13.51 -17.94 -10.77
N PRO A 800 -13.51 -17.27 -11.94
CA PRO A 800 -14.61 -16.40 -12.36
C PRO A 800 -15.97 -17.11 -12.36
N LEU A 801 -16.97 -16.50 -11.69
CA LEU A 801 -18.32 -17.05 -11.45
C LEU A 801 -18.40 -18.39 -10.66
N TRP A 802 -17.27 -19.02 -10.34
CA TRP A 802 -17.19 -20.33 -9.67
C TRP A 802 -16.62 -20.27 -8.25
N ASN A 803 -15.91 -19.19 -7.87
CA ASN A 803 -15.39 -18.94 -6.52
C ASN A 803 -16.44 -19.12 -5.40
N TYR A 804 -17.74 -18.98 -5.70
CA TYR A 804 -18.84 -19.11 -4.74
C TYR A 804 -20.05 -19.89 -5.29
N ASN A 805 -19.90 -20.59 -6.41
CA ASN A 805 -20.99 -21.36 -7.03
C ASN A 805 -21.26 -22.65 -6.25
N SER A 806 -22.52 -22.97 -5.93
CA SER A 806 -22.87 -24.19 -5.20
C SER A 806 -22.62 -25.49 -5.98
N ASN A 807 -22.43 -25.40 -7.30
CA ASN A 807 -22.12 -26.54 -8.18
C ASN A 807 -20.62 -26.66 -8.50
N ARG A 808 -19.76 -25.86 -7.86
CA ARG A 808 -18.30 -25.97 -8.02
C ARG A 808 -17.78 -27.29 -7.46
N LEU A 809 -16.59 -27.69 -7.89
CA LEU A 809 -15.87 -28.84 -7.34
C LEU A 809 -15.85 -28.78 -5.80
N ASN A 810 -16.18 -29.89 -5.14
CA ASN A 810 -16.16 -30.03 -3.70
C ASN A 810 -15.64 -31.42 -3.29
N GLY A 811 -15.22 -31.56 -2.03
CA GLY A 811 -14.66 -32.81 -1.49
C GLY A 811 -15.59 -34.03 -1.43
N ASN A 812 -16.84 -33.94 -1.90
CA ASN A 812 -17.78 -35.07 -1.98
C ASN A 812 -18.04 -35.55 -3.43
N ASP A 813 -17.50 -34.88 -4.45
CA ASP A 813 -17.73 -35.23 -5.86
C ASP A 813 -17.03 -36.53 -6.30
N GLY A 814 -16.20 -37.10 -5.42
CA GLY A 814 -15.57 -38.41 -5.58
C GLY A 814 -15.24 -39.04 -4.23
N ILE A 815 -14.77 -40.29 -4.24
CA ILE A 815 -14.28 -41.00 -3.05
C ILE A 815 -13.06 -40.28 -2.43
N TYR A 816 -12.26 -39.65 -3.30
CA TYR A 816 -11.19 -38.74 -2.94
C TYR A 816 -11.07 -37.68 -4.04
N VAL A 817 -11.01 -36.42 -3.65
CA VAL A 817 -10.90 -35.24 -4.50
C VAL A 817 -9.66 -34.47 -4.06
N GLU A 818 -8.85 -34.05 -5.03
CA GLU A 818 -7.72 -33.14 -4.82
C GLU A 818 -7.78 -31.96 -5.79
N ALA A 819 -7.26 -30.81 -5.37
CA ALA A 819 -7.15 -29.60 -6.19
C ALA A 819 -5.70 -29.10 -6.21
N ILE A 820 -5.27 -28.55 -7.36
CA ILE A 820 -3.92 -27.97 -7.54
C ILE A 820 -4.10 -26.49 -7.88
N HIS A 821 -4.07 -25.64 -6.86
CA HIS A 821 -4.21 -24.19 -6.99
C HIS A 821 -2.89 -23.59 -7.47
N THR A 822 -2.89 -22.91 -8.62
CA THR A 822 -1.69 -22.28 -9.17
C THR A 822 -1.83 -20.78 -9.43
N ASP A 823 -3.06 -20.29 -9.64
CA ASP A 823 -3.41 -18.89 -9.92
C ASP A 823 -4.63 -18.39 -9.11
N GLY A 824 -4.81 -18.92 -7.88
CA GLY A 824 -5.94 -18.66 -6.98
C GLY A 824 -5.85 -17.37 -6.17
N GLY A 825 -5.59 -16.23 -6.81
CA GLY A 825 -5.41 -14.94 -6.12
C GLY A 825 -6.67 -14.07 -6.02
N TYR A 826 -7.13 -13.76 -4.79
CA TYR A 826 -8.23 -12.82 -4.45
C TYR A 826 -7.96 -11.33 -4.80
N THR A 827 -7.04 -11.05 -5.72
CA THR A 827 -6.72 -9.69 -6.18
C THR A 827 -6.78 -9.65 -7.69
N VAL A 828 -7.80 -8.96 -8.21
CA VAL A 828 -8.09 -8.62 -9.62
C VAL A 828 -7.16 -9.30 -10.65
N GLY A 829 -7.56 -10.49 -11.11
CA GLY A 829 -6.98 -11.12 -12.30
C GLY A 829 -6.64 -12.60 -12.21
N GLY A 830 -6.69 -13.23 -11.03
CA GLY A 830 -6.48 -14.69 -10.90
C GLY A 830 -7.57 -15.48 -11.63
N LEU A 831 -7.17 -16.46 -12.44
CA LEU A 831 -8.05 -17.31 -13.23
C LEU A 831 -8.52 -18.55 -12.46
N GLY A 832 -7.82 -18.93 -11.37
CA GLY A 832 -8.14 -20.09 -10.52
C GLY A 832 -8.90 -19.74 -9.24
N ILE A 833 -9.49 -20.75 -8.58
CA ILE A 833 -10.11 -20.61 -7.25
C ILE A 833 -9.01 -20.50 -6.18
N GLY A 834 -9.10 -19.48 -5.32
CA GLY A 834 -8.18 -19.29 -4.18
C GLY A 834 -8.59 -19.99 -2.87
N SER A 835 -9.82 -20.48 -2.77
CA SER A 835 -10.34 -21.21 -1.62
C SER A 835 -10.09 -22.71 -1.74
N ASN A 836 -10.05 -23.40 -0.61
CA ASN A 836 -10.10 -24.85 -0.55
C ASN A 836 -11.42 -25.39 -1.13
N VAL A 837 -11.34 -26.39 -2.00
CA VAL A 837 -12.45 -26.99 -2.76
C VAL A 837 -12.36 -28.52 -2.86
N ALA A 838 -11.36 -29.15 -2.23
CA ALA A 838 -11.15 -30.59 -2.31
C ALA A 838 -11.09 -31.27 -0.93
N ASN A 839 -10.79 -32.57 -0.87
CA ASN A 839 -10.38 -33.18 0.40
C ASN A 839 -8.96 -32.73 0.75
N ALA A 840 -8.07 -32.68 -0.24
CA ALA A 840 -6.71 -32.16 -0.12
C ALA A 840 -6.43 -31.09 -1.19
N ASP A 841 -6.07 -29.90 -0.74
CA ASP A 841 -5.84 -28.72 -1.59
C ASP A 841 -4.35 -28.40 -1.62
N PHE A 842 -3.71 -28.50 -2.78
CA PHE A 842 -2.29 -28.22 -2.96
C PHE A 842 -2.08 -26.82 -3.52
N TYR A 843 -1.15 -26.07 -2.90
CA TYR A 843 -0.82 -24.70 -3.27
C TYR A 843 0.68 -24.58 -3.64
N PRO A 844 1.12 -25.12 -4.80
CA PRO A 844 2.44 -24.87 -5.37
C PRO A 844 2.86 -23.41 -5.28
N ASN A 845 3.99 -23.16 -4.64
CA ASN A 845 4.60 -21.84 -4.46
C ASN A 845 3.73 -20.81 -3.72
N GLY A 846 2.65 -21.27 -3.07
CA GLY A 846 1.62 -20.44 -2.42
C GLY A 846 0.32 -20.31 -3.22
N GLY A 847 0.24 -20.95 -4.39
CA GLY A 847 -0.98 -21.11 -5.18
C GLY A 847 -1.49 -19.88 -5.92
N ILE A 848 -0.65 -18.86 -6.10
CA ILE A 848 -1.01 -17.59 -6.77
C ILE A 848 -0.08 -17.27 -7.95
N SER A 849 1.21 -17.64 -7.88
CA SER A 849 2.15 -17.40 -8.98
C SER A 849 3.24 -18.45 -9.02
N GLN A 850 3.57 -18.90 -10.22
CA GLN A 850 4.40 -20.07 -10.44
C GLN A 850 5.77 -19.72 -11.04
N PRO A 851 6.87 -20.34 -10.57
CA PRO A 851 8.21 -20.03 -11.06
C PRO A 851 8.36 -20.19 -12.57
N GLY A 852 8.76 -19.09 -13.21
CA GLY A 852 8.90 -18.98 -14.66
C GLY A 852 7.71 -18.37 -15.39
N CYS A 853 6.57 -18.20 -14.72
CA CYS A 853 5.42 -17.52 -15.27
C CYS A 853 5.48 -16.00 -15.03
N LEU A 854 5.01 -15.26 -16.04
CA LEU A 854 4.96 -13.80 -16.06
C LEU A 854 3.53 -13.29 -16.31
N THR A 855 2.56 -14.20 -16.44
CA THR A 855 1.15 -13.96 -16.72
C THR A 855 0.30 -14.93 -15.93
N ASN A 856 -0.93 -14.52 -15.61
CA ASN A 856 -1.91 -15.34 -14.90
C ASN A 856 -2.28 -16.60 -15.69
N ILE A 857 -2.38 -16.49 -17.01
CA ILE A 857 -2.54 -17.63 -17.94
C ILE A 857 -1.45 -18.69 -17.74
N CYS A 858 -0.18 -18.28 -17.63
CA CYS A 858 0.92 -19.21 -17.38
C CYS A 858 0.84 -19.82 -15.97
N ASN A 859 0.47 -19.03 -14.96
CA ASN A 859 0.25 -19.55 -13.61
C ASN A 859 -0.85 -20.62 -13.64
N HIS A 860 -2.01 -20.32 -14.22
CA HIS A 860 -3.18 -21.20 -14.26
C HIS A 860 -2.91 -22.50 -15.03
N ASN A 861 -2.24 -22.42 -16.18
CA ASN A 861 -1.86 -23.59 -16.97
C ASN A 861 -0.74 -24.42 -16.31
N ARG A 862 -0.05 -23.92 -15.28
CA ARG A 862 0.98 -24.71 -14.57
C ARG A 862 0.39 -25.87 -13.75
N ALA A 863 -0.88 -25.85 -13.35
CA ALA A 863 -1.47 -26.94 -12.57
C ALA A 863 -1.41 -28.31 -13.29
N TRP A 864 -1.74 -28.35 -14.59
CA TRP A 864 -1.65 -29.60 -15.35
C TRP A 864 -0.20 -30.02 -15.62
N GLU A 865 0.71 -29.05 -15.87
CA GLU A 865 2.14 -29.33 -16.05
C GLU A 865 2.72 -30.02 -14.80
N LEU A 866 2.33 -29.54 -13.61
CA LEU A 866 2.73 -30.12 -12.34
C LEU A 866 2.11 -31.51 -12.12
N PHE A 867 0.83 -31.72 -12.43
CA PHE A 867 0.21 -33.04 -12.33
C PHE A 867 0.85 -34.05 -13.29
N ALA A 868 1.09 -33.69 -14.55
CA ALA A 868 1.77 -34.55 -15.51
C ALA A 868 3.18 -34.94 -15.04
N ALA A 869 3.90 -34.01 -14.39
CA ALA A 869 5.16 -34.31 -13.72
C ALA A 869 4.98 -35.25 -12.52
N THR A 870 3.91 -35.11 -11.72
CA THR A 870 3.64 -36.02 -10.57
C THR A 870 3.30 -37.44 -11.00
N VAL A 871 2.62 -37.63 -12.14
CA VAL A 871 2.37 -38.97 -12.72
C VAL A 871 3.66 -39.56 -13.30
N SER A 872 4.52 -38.73 -13.89
CA SER A 872 5.76 -39.18 -14.55
C SER A 872 6.91 -39.46 -13.57
N TYR A 873 7.00 -38.73 -12.45
CA TYR A 873 8.14 -38.75 -11.54
C TYR A 873 7.77 -38.87 -10.04
N ASN A 874 6.52 -38.57 -9.67
CA ASN A 874 5.95 -38.68 -8.33
C ASN A 874 6.81 -38.05 -7.20
N HIS A 875 7.52 -36.97 -7.50
CA HIS A 875 8.52 -36.35 -6.62
C HIS A 875 8.03 -35.11 -5.87
N LEU A 876 6.91 -34.50 -6.28
CA LEU A 876 6.35 -33.30 -5.66
C LEU A 876 5.62 -33.62 -4.34
N VAL A 877 6.16 -33.13 -3.22
CA VAL A 877 5.66 -33.40 -1.87
C VAL A 877 5.22 -32.12 -1.18
N GLY A 878 3.94 -32.02 -0.84
CA GLY A 878 3.38 -30.96 -0.03
C GLY A 878 3.52 -31.21 1.47
N ARG A 879 3.69 -30.14 2.24
CA ARG A 879 3.64 -30.12 3.71
C ARG A 879 2.31 -29.55 4.17
N LEU A 880 1.63 -30.27 5.06
CA LEU A 880 0.35 -29.87 5.63
C LEU A 880 0.47 -28.52 6.35
N CYS A 881 -0.47 -27.64 6.03
CA CYS A 881 -0.65 -26.29 6.54
C CYS A 881 -1.88 -26.25 7.45
N THR A 882 -1.78 -25.60 8.61
CA THR A 882 -2.93 -25.41 9.51
C THR A 882 -3.72 -24.13 9.23
N SER A 883 -3.26 -23.27 8.31
CA SER A 883 -3.96 -22.08 7.86
C SER A 883 -3.45 -21.58 6.50
N SER A 884 -4.26 -20.78 5.81
CA SER A 884 -3.85 -20.06 4.59
C SER A 884 -2.64 -19.15 4.82
N ALA A 885 -2.47 -18.59 6.03
CA ALA A 885 -1.29 -17.81 6.36
C ALA A 885 0.01 -18.65 6.29
N GLN A 886 -0.02 -19.94 6.65
CA GLN A 886 1.14 -20.82 6.49
C GLN A 886 1.46 -21.11 5.02
N ILE A 887 0.42 -21.19 4.18
CA ILE A 887 0.57 -21.30 2.72
C ILE A 887 1.28 -20.05 2.21
N THR A 888 0.73 -18.85 2.43
CA THR A 888 1.32 -17.59 1.93
C THR A 888 2.74 -17.35 2.45
N LEU A 889 3.02 -17.64 3.73
CA LEU A 889 4.31 -17.38 4.37
C LEU A 889 5.34 -18.52 4.22
N ASN A 890 5.00 -19.63 3.56
CA ASN A 890 5.83 -20.84 3.45
C ASN A 890 6.29 -21.44 4.80
N THR A 891 5.38 -21.44 5.78
CA THR A 891 5.63 -21.94 7.14
C THR A 891 4.92 -23.25 7.46
N CYS A 892 4.35 -23.93 6.46
CA CYS A 892 3.76 -25.27 6.63
C CYS A 892 4.83 -26.30 7.01
N ARG A 893 4.65 -27.00 8.13
CA ARG A 893 5.60 -27.99 8.67
C ARG A 893 4.93 -29.31 9.09
N GLY A 894 3.66 -29.50 8.75
CA GLY A 894 2.91 -30.71 9.10
C GLY A 894 3.33 -31.95 8.29
N ALA A 895 2.44 -32.94 8.29
CA ALA A 895 2.60 -34.20 7.57
C ALA A 895 2.87 -33.99 6.07
N GLU A 896 3.60 -34.92 5.46
CA GLU A 896 3.83 -34.94 4.02
C GLU A 896 2.71 -35.66 3.29
N LEU A 897 2.31 -35.12 2.13
CA LEU A 897 1.46 -35.80 1.15
C LEU A 897 2.01 -35.50 -0.25
N ARG A 898 2.11 -36.51 -1.11
CA ARG A 898 2.50 -36.30 -2.51
C ARG A 898 1.35 -35.60 -3.25
N MET A 899 1.65 -34.55 -3.98
CA MET A 899 0.68 -33.89 -4.87
C MET A 899 0.43 -34.77 -6.10
N GLY A 900 -0.79 -34.80 -6.62
CA GLY A 900 -1.11 -35.55 -7.84
C GLY A 900 -0.85 -37.06 -7.73
N ASN A 901 -0.40 -37.65 -8.85
CA ASN A 901 -0.05 -39.06 -9.10
C ASN A 901 -1.19 -40.04 -9.48
N ASP A 902 -0.80 -41.25 -9.88
CA ASP A 902 -1.63 -42.32 -10.44
C ASP A 902 -2.20 -43.31 -9.40
N ILE A 903 -2.02 -43.01 -8.10
CA ILE A 903 -2.41 -43.91 -7.00
C ILE A 903 -3.91 -43.76 -6.69
N LEU A 904 -4.75 -44.58 -7.33
CA LEU A 904 -6.22 -44.57 -7.11
C LEU A 904 -6.67 -44.88 -5.67
N THR A 905 -5.78 -45.41 -4.81
CA THR A 905 -6.07 -45.67 -3.38
C THR A 905 -5.54 -44.57 -2.46
N LYS A 906 -5.18 -43.40 -3.00
CA LYS A 906 -4.69 -42.25 -2.25
C LYS A 906 -5.77 -41.72 -1.30
N SER A 907 -5.33 -41.27 -0.12
CA SER A 907 -6.18 -40.61 0.88
C SER A 907 -5.36 -39.61 1.69
N GLY A 908 -6.04 -38.63 2.28
CA GLY A 908 -5.46 -37.52 3.03
C GLY A 908 -6.43 -36.35 3.07
N SER A 909 -6.18 -35.34 3.90
CA SER A 909 -7.00 -34.14 3.89
C SER A 909 -6.29 -32.89 4.42
N GLY A 910 -6.76 -31.73 3.99
CA GLY A 910 -6.27 -30.42 4.38
C GLY A 910 -5.45 -29.70 3.30
N MET A 911 -4.95 -28.52 3.65
CA MET A 911 -4.20 -27.66 2.74
C MET A 911 -2.71 -28.00 2.78
N TYR A 912 -2.06 -28.12 1.63
CA TYR A 912 -0.65 -28.50 1.52
C TYR A 912 0.14 -27.47 0.69
N ARG A 913 1.30 -27.03 1.18
CA ARG A 913 2.23 -26.21 0.39
C ARG A 913 3.48 -27.01 0.01
N LEU A 914 3.91 -26.81 -1.22
CA LEU A 914 5.20 -27.20 -1.79
C LEU A 914 5.76 -26.03 -2.59
N ASP A 915 7.06 -26.02 -2.82
CA ASP A 915 7.70 -25.11 -3.78
C ASP A 915 8.21 -25.93 -4.97
N THR A 916 8.22 -25.34 -6.16
CA THR A 916 8.60 -26.02 -7.41
C THR A 916 9.66 -25.22 -8.16
N ALA A 917 10.46 -25.83 -9.03
CA ALA A 917 11.44 -25.10 -9.84
C ALA A 917 10.79 -24.34 -11.01
N ARG A 918 11.63 -23.64 -11.79
CA ARG A 918 11.26 -22.93 -13.03
C ARG A 918 11.26 -23.81 -14.29
N ARG A 919 11.74 -25.06 -14.23
CA ARG A 919 11.84 -25.96 -15.41
C ARG A 919 11.39 -27.36 -15.07
N TYR A 920 10.65 -27.99 -16.00
CA TYR A 920 10.21 -29.38 -15.92
C TYR A 920 11.40 -30.32 -15.59
N PRO A 921 11.23 -31.35 -14.73
CA PRO A 921 9.98 -31.81 -14.12
C PRO A 921 9.49 -31.02 -12.88
N PHE A 922 10.07 -29.83 -12.67
CA PHE A 922 9.79 -28.84 -11.62
C PHE A 922 10.12 -29.29 -10.18
#